data_AF-A0A0C3QFU5-F1
#
_entry.id   AF-A0A0C3QFU5-F1
#
_cell.length_a   1.000
_cell.length_b   1.000
_cell.length_c   1.000
_cell.angle_alpha   90.00
_cell.angle_beta   90.00
_cell.angle_gamma   90.00
#
_symmetry.space_group_name_H-M   'P 1'
#
loop_
_entity.id
_entity.type
_entity.pdbx_description
1 polymer ?
#
loop_
_entity_poly.entity_id
_entity_poly.type
_entity_poly.pdbx_seq_one_letter_code
_entity_poly.pdbx_strand_id
1 'polypeptide(L)'
;MKFSNSLKFNAVSDWWDEYIAYSALKKKIYDIEVQTGAGDGHHDAERAGLLAGQSVSGNDVFIPLLDRELEKIVNFYTHQEKEEKEVLDELEEVRQLVEQTEEQGLVAEPYRDDDGTDEDEEDDDDETTNRSSPTSDGRLPDRRSSAGSYDYDIEASVPSLSRRRANSSAGPDSSPRAAPKTPLEQVFRFMGVTSDEPETIWTARTDYALDTRMLFKRRITTLYISATSLRSYVELNQTGFRKVLKKYEKVTMNTLKDSYLHGKVELAYPFQNPTKDRLSQAISDIIQLYARCVTRGSLSAATKQLKIHQREQIVWERDTVWRQMIGRERRGESDGQVKALGGTIDTKEEPLLSVPTPVGKFSITSKGVSLVAALLVFGLLLTFPMVEGEEANRCFAILCFSTVLWATEAIPLFVTSMMVPLLVVMLRVVKSADGSKRLTPSEATKYVFSIMFSPTIMLLIGGFTIASALSKSNIDRILITRVLSLAGTRPSIVLLAFMLVSCFASNVAAPTLCFTLVRPILATLPAGSRFAPCVILGIALAANIGGQSSPISSPQNLIALQEMDPSLDWLGWFAVALPVSGVSIVLIWLLLLASFNPGKTIDGEDLTIKPIRPTRERFSAKQYYVSFICILTIGLWCFEHKLEYLVGDMGIIAIVPILAFFGTGILKKADFDQFLWTVVFLAMGGIALGKAVVSSGLLETMDVVIRAMVHGLSMYSVVLLLSFIVLVVSTFISHTIASVLLVPIAKEVGTNLPGSPARLLIFVTGLAASTGMGLPVSGFPNQTAASQEDEVGNLYLTTGDFIKNGVPASIIATVVVSTVGYLLMRATG
;
A
#
# COMPACT_ATOMS: atom_id res chain seq x y z
N MET A 1 -13.38 25.31 -21.16
CA MET A 1 -13.29 24.37 -20.01
C MET A 1 -14.28 24.76 -18.92
N LYS A 2 -14.93 23.79 -18.26
CA LYS A 2 -15.68 24.04 -17.01
C LYS A 2 -14.69 24.56 -15.96
N PHE A 3 -15.08 25.55 -15.15
CA PHE A 3 -14.18 26.14 -14.14
C PHE A 3 -13.63 25.10 -13.15
N SER A 4 -14.40 24.06 -12.82
CA SER A 4 -13.92 22.91 -12.06
C SER A 4 -12.63 22.34 -12.66
N ASN A 5 -12.62 22.07 -13.96
CA ASN A 5 -11.48 21.50 -14.66
C ASN A 5 -10.34 22.51 -14.76
N SER A 6 -10.66 23.80 -14.97
CA SER A 6 -9.64 24.84 -14.98
C SER A 6 -8.96 25.04 -13.63
N LEU A 7 -9.71 24.92 -12.53
CA LEU A 7 -9.17 24.91 -11.17
C LEU A 7 -8.29 23.65 -11.00
N LYS A 8 -8.75 22.50 -11.51
CA LYS A 8 -7.98 21.25 -11.48
C LYS A 8 -6.59 21.36 -12.15
N PHE A 9 -6.51 22.09 -13.25
CA PHE A 9 -5.27 22.22 -14.03
C PHE A 9 -4.35 23.36 -13.59
N ASN A 10 -4.83 24.30 -12.78
CA ASN A 10 -4.07 25.48 -12.37
C ASN A 10 -3.75 25.50 -10.87
N ALA A 11 -4.31 24.56 -10.11
CA ALA A 11 -3.96 24.34 -8.72
C ALA A 11 -2.59 23.65 -8.62
N VAL A 12 -1.81 24.06 -7.61
CA VAL A 12 -0.61 23.34 -7.16
C VAL A 12 -1.06 21.98 -6.62
N SER A 13 -0.36 20.91 -7.03
CA SER A 13 -0.72 19.51 -6.69
C SER A 13 -0.85 19.29 -5.20
N ASP A 14 0.05 19.88 -4.44
CA ASP A 14 0.22 19.61 -3.01
C ASP A 14 -0.79 20.39 -2.16
N TRP A 15 -1.39 21.44 -2.71
CA TRP A 15 -2.37 22.30 -2.02
C TRP A 15 -3.81 21.99 -2.42
N TRP A 16 -4.03 20.86 -3.09
CA TRP A 16 -5.31 20.53 -3.73
C TRP A 16 -6.53 20.66 -2.82
N ASP A 17 -6.45 20.07 -1.63
CA ASP A 17 -7.56 20.02 -0.66
C ASP A 17 -7.84 21.39 -0.03
N GLU A 18 -6.88 22.31 -0.15
CA GLU A 18 -6.92 23.66 0.42
C GLU A 18 -7.52 24.69 -0.54
N TYR A 19 -7.73 24.36 -1.81
CA TYR A 19 -8.51 25.19 -2.73
C TYR A 19 -10.01 25.09 -2.43
N ILE A 20 -10.77 26.09 -2.88
CA ILE A 20 -12.24 26.10 -2.77
C ILE A 20 -12.85 24.83 -3.39
N ALA A 21 -13.69 24.13 -2.61
CA ALA A 21 -14.36 22.90 -3.04
C ALA A 21 -15.51 23.16 -4.05
N TYR A 22 -15.18 23.76 -5.21
CA TYR A 22 -16.13 24.25 -6.21
C TYR A 22 -17.15 23.20 -6.64
N SER A 23 -16.71 21.96 -6.86
CA SER A 23 -17.58 20.85 -7.29
C SER A 23 -18.57 20.43 -6.21
N ALA A 24 -18.14 20.39 -4.95
CA ALA A 24 -18.98 20.05 -3.80
C ALA A 24 -20.01 21.15 -3.53
N LEU A 25 -19.58 22.42 -3.52
CA LEU A 25 -20.46 23.58 -3.39
C LEU A 25 -21.49 23.61 -4.53
N LYS A 26 -21.05 23.37 -5.77
CA LYS A 26 -21.96 23.31 -6.92
C LYS A 26 -23.01 22.20 -6.78
N LYS A 27 -22.63 21.01 -6.28
CA LYS A 27 -23.59 19.93 -6.00
C LYS A 27 -24.60 20.34 -4.94
N LYS A 28 -24.13 21.00 -3.87
CA LYS A 28 -25.01 21.53 -2.81
C LYS A 28 -25.97 22.61 -3.30
N ILE A 29 -25.56 23.47 -4.24
CA ILE A 29 -26.46 24.43 -4.88
C ILE A 29 -27.63 23.71 -5.58
N TYR A 30 -27.36 22.61 -6.28
CA TYR A 30 -28.41 21.80 -6.91
C TYR A 30 -29.28 21.06 -5.88
N ASP A 31 -28.69 20.54 -4.80
CA ASP A 31 -29.46 19.93 -3.69
C ASP A 31 -30.45 20.96 -3.09
N ILE A 32 -30.01 22.22 -2.91
CA ILE A 32 -30.83 23.33 -2.40
C ILE A 32 -31.92 23.73 -3.40
N GLU A 33 -31.62 23.75 -4.71
CA GLU A 33 -32.61 24.01 -5.78
C GLU A 33 -33.77 23.00 -5.73
N VAL A 34 -33.44 21.70 -5.61
CA VAL A 34 -34.42 20.62 -5.49
C VAL A 34 -35.26 20.75 -4.21
N GLN A 35 -34.66 21.23 -3.11
CA GLN A 35 -35.36 21.44 -1.83
C GLN A 35 -36.24 22.70 -1.82
N THR A 36 -35.89 23.75 -2.58
CA THR A 36 -36.57 25.06 -2.54
C THR A 36 -37.70 25.21 -3.57
N GLY A 37 -37.86 24.23 -4.49
CA GLY A 37 -39.07 24.10 -5.29
C GLY A 37 -39.29 25.18 -6.36
N ALA A 38 -38.24 25.63 -7.05
CA ALA A 38 -38.35 26.58 -8.17
C ALA A 38 -37.60 26.07 -9.41
N GLY A 39 -38.22 25.15 -10.16
CA GLY A 39 -37.67 24.66 -11.42
C GLY A 39 -38.40 23.44 -12.02
N ASP A 40 -39.60 23.68 -12.54
CA ASP A 40 -40.34 22.99 -13.61
C ASP A 40 -40.14 21.46 -13.89
N GLY A 41 -41.24 20.70 -13.69
CA GLY A 41 -41.65 19.63 -14.61
C GLY A 41 -41.04 18.22 -14.48
N HIS A 42 -41.81 17.33 -13.85
CA HIS A 42 -41.75 15.86 -13.86
C HIS A 42 -40.77 15.14 -12.91
N HIS A 43 -41.42 14.35 -12.03
CA HIS A 43 -40.93 13.36 -11.06
C HIS A 43 -40.89 13.83 -9.59
N ASP A 44 -41.72 13.15 -8.81
CA ASP A 44 -41.77 13.09 -7.34
C ASP A 44 -42.60 14.14 -6.59
N ALA A 45 -43.91 14.08 -6.83
CA ALA A 45 -44.94 14.74 -6.00
C ALA A 45 -45.10 14.14 -4.58
N GLU A 46 -44.42 13.04 -4.24
CA GLU A 46 -44.61 12.35 -2.95
C GLU A 46 -43.76 12.89 -1.80
N ARG A 47 -42.75 13.73 -2.04
CA ARG A 47 -41.90 14.30 -0.98
C ARG A 47 -42.30 15.70 -0.51
N ALA A 48 -43.11 16.43 -1.29
CA ALA A 48 -43.43 17.82 -1.00
C ALA A 48 -44.47 18.02 0.13
N GLY A 49 -45.28 17.00 0.44
CA GLY A 49 -46.39 17.12 1.40
C GLY A 49 -46.00 17.17 2.89
N LEU A 50 -44.76 16.79 3.26
CA LEU A 50 -44.37 16.58 4.67
C LEU A 50 -43.48 17.68 5.28
N LEU A 51 -43.09 18.70 4.52
CA LEU A 51 -42.16 19.75 4.97
C LEU A 51 -42.74 21.17 4.98
N ALA A 52 -44.06 21.31 4.90
CA ALA A 52 -44.77 22.60 4.91
C ALA A 52 -44.74 23.35 6.27
N GLY A 53 -43.72 23.13 7.10
CA GLY A 53 -43.61 23.70 8.45
C GLY A 53 -42.33 24.49 8.76
N GLN A 54 -41.26 24.38 7.96
CA GLN A 54 -40.02 25.14 8.18
C GLN A 54 -39.36 25.49 6.85
N SER A 55 -39.67 26.66 6.30
CA SER A 55 -38.91 27.24 5.20
C SER A 55 -37.56 27.72 5.72
N VAL A 56 -36.60 26.81 5.91
CA VAL A 56 -35.19 27.18 6.09
C VAL A 56 -34.77 27.90 4.82
N SER A 57 -34.39 29.17 4.93
CA SER A 57 -33.94 29.93 3.77
C SER A 57 -32.70 29.22 3.23
N GLY A 58 -32.62 28.94 1.92
CA GLY A 58 -31.44 28.28 1.33
C GLY A 58 -30.11 28.98 1.68
N ASN A 59 -30.19 30.26 2.05
CA ASN A 59 -29.07 31.05 2.58
C ASN A 59 -28.54 30.55 3.92
N ASP A 60 -29.40 30.06 4.82
CA ASP A 60 -29.03 29.59 6.16
C ASP A 60 -28.16 28.32 6.11
N VAL A 61 -28.27 27.56 5.02
CA VAL A 61 -27.45 26.35 4.78
C VAL A 61 -26.21 26.67 3.95
N PHE A 62 -26.32 27.60 2.99
CA PHE A 62 -25.23 27.87 2.05
C PHE A 62 -24.16 28.81 2.61
N ILE A 63 -24.53 29.81 3.42
CA ILE A 63 -23.60 30.79 4.00
C ILE A 63 -22.60 30.11 4.96
N PRO A 64 -22.99 29.22 5.89
CA PRO A 64 -22.03 28.53 6.77
C PRO A 64 -21.02 27.66 6.01
N LEU A 65 -21.44 27.06 4.88
CA LEU A 65 -20.54 26.29 4.03
C LEU A 65 -19.51 27.17 3.32
N LEU A 66 -19.92 28.36 2.87
CA LEU A 66 -18.99 29.34 2.31
C LEU A 66 -18.04 29.89 3.37
N ASP A 67 -18.54 30.17 4.58
CA ASP A 67 -17.72 30.65 5.69
C ASP A 67 -16.65 29.62 6.08
N ARG A 68 -17.01 28.33 6.13
CA ARG A 68 -16.05 27.24 6.39
C ARG A 68 -14.97 27.12 5.31
N GLU A 69 -15.34 27.25 4.04
CA GLU A 69 -14.35 27.24 2.95
C GLU A 69 -13.48 28.50 2.97
N LEU A 70 -14.02 29.65 3.35
CA LEU A 70 -13.27 30.90 3.51
C LEU A 70 -12.27 30.78 4.67
N GLU A 71 -12.70 30.26 5.82
CA GLU A 71 -11.84 30.03 6.99
C GLU A 71 -10.70 29.06 6.67
N LYS A 72 -11.00 27.95 5.97
CA LYS A 72 -9.99 27.00 5.48
C LYS A 72 -8.91 27.70 4.64
N ILE A 73 -9.33 28.48 3.64
CA ILE A 73 -8.42 29.20 2.73
C ILE A 73 -7.60 30.25 3.48
N VAL A 74 -8.20 30.96 4.44
CA VAL A 74 -7.51 31.96 5.26
C VAL A 74 -6.48 31.31 6.19
N ASN A 75 -6.83 30.21 6.84
CA ASN A 75 -5.92 29.49 7.73
C ASN A 75 -4.74 28.90 6.96
N PHE A 76 -5.00 28.28 5.81
CA PHE A 76 -3.95 27.77 4.93
C PHE A 76 -3.05 28.89 4.43
N TYR A 77 -3.61 29.98 3.93
CA TYR A 77 -2.81 31.13 3.48
C TYR A 77 -1.95 31.71 4.61
N THR A 78 -2.49 31.83 5.83
CA THR A 78 -1.74 32.37 6.98
C THR A 78 -0.62 31.43 7.41
N HIS A 79 -0.83 30.12 7.32
CA HIS A 79 0.21 29.12 7.57
C HIS A 79 1.30 29.19 6.50
N GLN A 80 0.91 29.21 5.22
CA GLN A 80 1.84 29.31 4.11
C GLN A 80 2.58 30.64 4.08
N GLU A 81 1.94 31.73 4.49
CA GLU A 81 2.58 33.04 4.63
C GLU A 81 3.57 33.06 5.80
N LYS A 82 3.33 32.27 6.86
CA LYS A 82 4.30 32.12 7.96
C LYS A 82 5.55 31.35 7.51
N GLU A 83 5.36 30.29 6.73
CA GLU A 83 6.47 29.60 6.04
C GLU A 83 7.12 30.51 4.98
N GLU A 84 6.35 31.35 4.28
CA GLU A 84 6.91 32.34 3.35
C GLU A 84 7.59 33.50 4.06
N LYS A 85 7.28 33.77 5.34
CA LYS A 85 7.99 34.75 6.14
C LYS A 85 9.41 34.26 6.44
N GLU A 86 9.58 32.96 6.68
CA GLU A 86 10.90 32.32 6.70
C GLU A 86 11.58 32.44 5.32
N VAL A 87 10.84 32.35 4.20
CA VAL A 87 11.37 32.59 2.84
C VAL A 87 11.74 34.06 2.57
N LEU A 88 11.02 35.02 3.13
CA LEU A 88 11.36 36.46 3.04
C LEU A 88 12.55 36.81 3.94
N ASP A 89 12.67 36.14 5.09
CA ASP A 89 13.87 36.19 5.93
C ASP A 89 15.05 35.53 5.21
N GLU A 90 14.84 34.41 4.50
CA GLU A 90 15.82 33.81 3.57
C GLU A 90 16.15 34.73 2.38
N LEU A 91 15.20 35.54 1.91
CA LEU A 91 15.45 36.50 0.82
C LEU A 91 16.39 37.61 1.29
N GLU A 92 16.19 38.10 2.52
CA GLU A 92 17.07 39.08 3.15
C GLU A 92 18.43 38.45 3.53
N GLU A 93 18.45 37.20 3.97
CA GLU A 93 19.67 36.41 4.18
C GLU A 93 20.44 36.22 2.86
N VAL A 94 19.75 35.83 1.78
CA VAL A 94 20.33 35.69 0.43
C VAL A 94 20.84 37.04 -0.06
N ARG A 95 20.14 38.13 0.22
CA ARG A 95 20.57 39.49 -0.12
C ARG A 95 21.83 39.89 0.66
N GLN A 96 21.88 39.61 1.95
CA GLN A 96 23.07 39.85 2.79
C GLN A 96 24.24 38.97 2.36
N LEU A 97 24.00 37.70 2.04
CA LEU A 97 25.00 36.78 1.49
C LEU A 97 25.51 37.26 0.12
N VAL A 98 24.64 37.79 -0.74
CA VAL A 98 25.03 38.40 -2.02
C VAL A 98 25.91 39.64 -1.78
N GLU A 99 25.56 40.49 -0.82
CA GLU A 99 26.37 41.67 -0.46
C GLU A 99 27.72 41.27 0.17
N GLN A 100 27.75 40.30 1.09
CA GLN A 100 28.98 39.76 1.68
C GLN A 100 29.88 39.08 0.64
N THR A 101 29.30 38.34 -0.30
CA THR A 101 30.02 37.68 -1.39
C THR A 101 30.55 38.70 -2.41
N GLU A 102 29.88 39.85 -2.58
CA GLU A 102 30.37 40.99 -3.35
C GLU A 102 31.53 41.72 -2.62
N GLU A 103 31.48 41.84 -1.30
CA GLU A 103 32.53 42.46 -0.46
C GLU A 103 33.80 41.59 -0.37
N GLN A 104 33.66 40.26 -0.33
CA GLN A 104 34.80 39.31 -0.30
C GLN A 104 35.55 39.25 -1.65
N GLY A 105 34.93 39.65 -2.75
CA GLY A 105 35.55 39.69 -4.08
C GLY A 105 35.95 38.32 -4.62
N LEU A 106 36.97 38.27 -5.49
CA LEU A 106 37.47 37.03 -6.11
C LEU A 106 38.47 36.24 -5.23
N VAL A 107 38.69 36.66 -3.98
CA VAL A 107 39.65 36.03 -3.08
C VAL A 107 38.88 35.24 -2.03
N ALA A 108 38.74 33.93 -2.25
CA ALA A 108 38.39 33.01 -1.19
C ALA A 108 39.27 31.75 -1.25
N GLU A 109 39.93 31.47 -0.13
CA GLU A 109 40.51 30.16 0.16
C GLU A 109 39.45 29.05 0.08
N PRO A 110 39.85 27.79 -0.19
CA PRO A 110 38.92 26.68 -0.29
C PRO A 110 38.14 26.52 1.01
N TYR A 111 36.81 26.40 0.90
CA TYR A 111 35.91 26.00 2.00
C TYR A 111 36.51 24.82 2.77
N ARG A 112 36.86 25.04 4.04
CA ARG A 112 37.06 23.98 5.03
C ARG A 112 35.69 23.70 5.66
N ASP A 113 35.27 22.44 5.59
CA ASP A 113 34.20 21.91 6.44
C ASP A 113 34.58 22.19 7.90
N ASP A 114 33.84 23.07 8.57
CA ASP A 114 33.89 23.23 10.01
C ASP A 114 32.74 22.40 10.61
N ASP A 115 33.11 21.24 11.15
CA ASP A 115 32.34 20.53 12.15
C ASP A 115 32.31 21.40 13.44
N GLY A 116 31.13 21.86 13.84
CA GLY A 116 30.90 22.54 15.12
C GLY A 116 29.40 22.63 15.41
N THR A 117 28.79 21.56 15.92
CA THR A 117 28.38 21.40 17.33
C THR A 117 27.19 22.26 17.73
N ASP A 118 26.08 21.54 17.93
CA ASP A 118 24.88 21.93 18.64
C ASP A 118 25.22 22.64 19.98
N GLU A 119 24.64 23.82 20.17
CA GLU A 119 24.43 24.41 21.49
C GLU A 119 23.25 23.65 22.14
N ASP A 120 23.56 22.64 22.95
CA ASP A 120 22.61 22.09 23.92
C ASP A 120 22.79 22.85 25.25
N GLU A 121 21.71 23.47 25.72
CA GLU A 121 21.60 24.11 27.04
C GLU A 121 21.80 23.05 28.15
N GLU A 122 22.74 23.31 29.07
CA GLU A 122 22.94 22.55 30.30
C GLU A 122 21.88 22.95 31.35
N ASP A 123 21.20 21.95 31.92
CA ASP A 123 20.73 21.98 33.31
C ASP A 123 21.70 21.11 34.15
N ASP A 124 22.18 21.71 35.24
CA ASP A 124 23.19 21.24 36.18
C ASP A 124 22.91 19.87 36.83
N ASP A 125 23.97 19.08 37.09
CA ASP A 125 24.25 18.50 38.41
C ASP A 125 25.59 17.72 38.42
N ASP A 126 26.59 18.41 38.99
CA ASP A 126 27.68 18.01 39.90
C ASP A 126 28.42 16.65 39.91
N GLU A 127 29.73 16.83 40.17
CA GLU A 127 30.70 16.01 40.91
C GLU A 127 31.53 14.88 40.24
N THR A 128 32.75 15.28 39.84
CA THR A 128 34.08 14.74 40.21
C THR A 128 34.44 13.25 39.98
N THR A 129 35.49 12.98 39.18
CA THR A 129 36.87 12.71 39.65
C THR A 129 37.81 12.13 38.56
N ASN A 130 38.99 12.75 38.45
CA ASN A 130 40.34 12.19 38.23
C ASN A 130 40.70 11.31 36.99
N ARG A 131 41.60 11.87 36.16
CA ARG A 131 43.07 11.58 36.07
C ARG A 131 43.64 11.25 34.66
N SER A 132 44.64 12.08 34.33
CA SER A 132 45.95 11.83 33.69
C SER A 132 46.11 11.67 32.18
N SER A 133 46.81 12.69 31.64
CA SER A 133 47.56 12.88 30.39
C SER A 133 48.85 12.00 30.30
N PRO A 134 49.79 12.20 29.33
CA PRO A 134 49.71 12.44 27.87
C PRO A 134 50.78 11.60 27.08
N THR A 135 50.89 11.77 25.75
CA THR A 135 52.13 12.02 24.94
C THR A 135 52.02 11.54 23.47
N SER A 136 52.98 11.99 22.67
CA SER A 136 52.92 12.54 21.31
C SER A 136 53.52 11.68 20.18
N ASP A 137 53.26 12.15 18.96
CA ASP A 137 54.04 12.06 17.71
C ASP A 137 54.08 10.77 16.85
N GLY A 138 53.39 10.83 15.71
CA GLY A 138 54.07 11.07 14.42
C GLY A 138 54.21 9.93 13.38
N ARG A 139 53.41 10.01 12.30
CA ARG A 139 53.72 9.85 10.84
C ARG A 139 52.78 8.92 10.03
N LEU A 140 52.23 9.50 8.96
CA LEU A 140 51.43 8.92 7.84
C LEU A 140 52.34 8.60 6.63
N PRO A 141 51.89 7.81 5.62
CA PRO A 141 51.19 8.39 4.46
C PRO A 141 50.05 7.58 3.79
N ASP A 142 49.21 8.33 3.07
CA ASP A 142 48.49 8.08 1.81
C ASP A 142 47.39 7.01 1.66
N ARG A 143 46.13 7.49 1.64
CA ARG A 143 45.03 6.93 0.82
C ARG A 143 44.16 8.04 0.21
N ARG A 144 44.06 8.02 -1.13
CA ARG A 144 43.17 8.84 -1.97
C ARG A 144 41.72 8.35 -1.86
N SER A 145 40.80 9.25 -1.54
CA SER A 145 39.36 9.13 -1.72
C SER A 145 38.93 10.07 -2.85
N SER A 146 38.37 9.52 -3.95
CA SER A 146 37.65 10.32 -4.94
C SER A 146 36.15 10.26 -4.62
N ALA A 147 35.61 11.37 -4.15
CA ALA A 147 34.18 11.65 -4.17
C ALA A 147 33.75 11.82 -5.63
N GLY A 148 32.77 11.04 -6.07
CA GLY A 148 32.09 11.20 -7.35
C GLY A 148 30.62 11.46 -7.09
N SER A 149 30.26 12.74 -6.96
CA SER A 149 28.89 13.22 -7.15
C SER A 149 28.63 13.26 -8.66
N TYR A 150 27.56 12.61 -9.11
CA TYR A 150 27.01 12.83 -10.44
C TYR A 150 25.54 13.23 -10.32
N ASP A 151 25.34 14.53 -10.42
CA ASP A 151 24.14 15.18 -10.93
C ASP A 151 24.10 14.91 -12.45
N TYR A 152 22.92 14.63 -13.03
CA TYR A 152 22.80 14.38 -14.47
C TYR A 152 22.13 15.55 -15.18
N ASP A 153 22.77 15.92 -16.28
CA ASP A 153 22.52 17.04 -17.16
C ASP A 153 21.08 17.10 -17.70
N ILE A 154 20.48 18.28 -17.54
CA ILE A 154 19.33 18.72 -18.33
C ILE A 154 19.87 19.56 -19.49
N GLU A 155 20.33 18.92 -20.56
CA GLU A 155 20.46 19.57 -21.87
C GLU A 155 20.58 18.52 -22.98
N ALA A 156 19.45 18.16 -23.60
CA ALA A 156 19.43 17.47 -24.88
C ALA A 156 18.25 17.95 -25.72
N SER A 157 18.50 18.95 -26.57
CA SER A 157 17.72 19.23 -27.78
C SER A 157 18.50 20.17 -28.71
N VAL A 158 18.47 19.85 -30.02
CA VAL A 158 18.88 20.62 -31.22
C VAL A 158 20.16 20.10 -31.92
N PRO A 159 20.16 19.92 -33.27
CA PRO A 159 20.77 18.76 -33.91
C PRO A 159 22.16 18.98 -34.55
N SER A 160 22.78 17.83 -34.80
CA SER A 160 24.03 17.54 -35.50
C SER A 160 24.40 18.42 -36.71
N LEU A 161 25.64 18.93 -36.71
CA LEU A 161 26.40 19.22 -37.92
C LEU A 161 27.77 18.54 -37.87
N SER A 162 27.90 17.58 -38.77
CA SER A 162 29.06 16.76 -39.10
C SER A 162 30.34 17.55 -39.41
N ARG A 163 31.51 17.10 -38.91
CA ARG A 163 32.76 17.14 -39.70
C ARG A 163 33.87 16.19 -39.20
N ARG A 164 33.93 15.04 -39.89
CA ARG A 164 35.10 14.42 -40.54
C ARG A 164 36.47 14.44 -39.82
N ARG A 165 36.85 13.25 -39.35
CA ARG A 165 38.21 12.80 -38.97
C ARG A 165 39.19 12.88 -40.15
N ALA A 166 40.44 13.30 -39.88
CA ALA A 166 41.61 12.97 -40.71
C ALA A 166 42.81 12.67 -39.79
N ASN A 167 43.46 11.54 -40.10
CA ASN A 167 44.67 10.99 -39.46
C ASN A 167 45.93 11.74 -39.90
N SER A 168 46.94 11.82 -39.03
CA SER A 168 48.34 11.51 -39.40
C SER A 168 49.27 11.41 -38.18
N SER A 169 50.33 10.63 -38.36
CA SER A 169 51.16 9.92 -37.39
C SER A 169 52.55 10.54 -37.14
N ALA A 170 53.07 10.29 -35.93
CA ALA A 170 54.45 9.95 -35.54
C ALA A 170 55.63 10.95 -35.71
N GLY A 171 56.44 11.08 -34.64
CA GLY A 171 57.88 11.39 -34.68
C GLY A 171 58.38 12.46 -33.69
N PRO A 172 59.42 12.24 -32.85
CA PRO A 172 59.68 13.01 -31.62
C PRO A 172 60.80 14.08 -31.76
N ASP A 173 60.78 15.14 -30.93
CA ASP A 173 61.98 15.67 -30.24
C ASP A 173 61.73 16.92 -29.34
N SER A 174 62.39 16.89 -28.17
CA SER A 174 62.95 17.99 -27.34
C SER A 174 62.12 19.25 -26.92
N SER A 175 61.64 19.22 -25.66
CA SER A 175 61.75 20.23 -24.55
C SER A 175 61.44 21.75 -24.75
N PRO A 176 61.16 22.53 -23.67
CA PRO A 176 59.85 23.11 -23.40
C PRO A 176 59.73 24.59 -23.76
N ARG A 177 58.62 24.99 -24.40
CA ARG A 177 58.26 26.40 -24.59
C ARG A 177 56.74 26.58 -24.49
N ALA A 178 56.36 27.62 -23.75
CA ALA A 178 55.03 28.14 -23.44
C ALA A 178 53.82 27.59 -24.24
N ALA A 179 52.78 27.17 -23.51
CA ALA A 179 51.51 26.71 -24.09
C ALA A 179 50.78 27.82 -24.88
N PRO A 180 50.11 27.49 -26.00
CA PRO A 180 49.44 28.45 -26.87
C PRO A 180 48.01 28.76 -26.38
N LYS A 181 47.59 30.02 -26.58
CA LYS A 181 46.23 30.51 -26.33
C LYS A 181 45.23 29.90 -27.33
N THR A 182 44.00 29.63 -26.88
CA THR A 182 42.97 28.93 -27.65
C THR A 182 42.30 29.83 -28.72
N PRO A 183 41.77 29.28 -29.82
CA PRO A 183 41.20 30.04 -30.95
C PRO A 183 39.88 30.75 -30.62
N LEU A 184 39.30 30.49 -29.44
CA LEU A 184 38.04 31.04 -28.97
C LEU A 184 38.18 32.49 -28.47
N GLU A 185 39.37 32.86 -27.95
CA GLU A 185 39.65 34.24 -27.52
C GLU A 185 39.68 35.24 -28.70
N GLN A 186 40.10 34.78 -29.89
CA GLN A 186 40.18 35.64 -31.08
C GLN A 186 38.81 35.93 -31.71
N VAL A 187 37.84 35.02 -31.57
CA VAL A 187 36.49 35.20 -32.10
C VAL A 187 35.67 36.19 -31.25
N PHE A 188 35.86 36.19 -29.92
CA PHE A 188 35.19 37.16 -29.04
C PHE A 188 35.70 38.60 -29.20
N ARG A 189 36.98 38.80 -29.55
CA ARG A 189 37.51 40.14 -29.89
C ARG A 189 36.92 40.72 -31.18
N PHE A 190 36.46 39.87 -32.11
CA PHE A 190 35.88 40.33 -33.37
C PHE A 190 34.43 40.82 -33.22
N MET A 191 33.78 40.54 -32.09
CA MET A 191 32.39 40.93 -31.81
C MET A 191 32.24 42.19 -30.93
N GLY A 192 33.28 43.01 -30.81
CA GLY A 192 33.15 44.45 -30.53
C GLY A 192 32.27 44.87 -29.35
N VAL A 193 32.25 44.11 -28.25
CA VAL A 193 31.67 44.54 -26.97
C VAL A 193 32.80 44.60 -25.95
N THR A 194 33.50 45.73 -25.91
CA THR A 194 34.33 46.10 -24.76
C THR A 194 33.41 46.77 -23.74
N SER A 195 32.91 46.01 -22.78
CA SER A 195 32.37 46.57 -21.54
C SER A 195 33.48 46.48 -20.49
N ASP A 196 34.15 47.60 -20.27
CA ASP A 196 35.13 47.83 -19.21
C ASP A 196 34.37 47.99 -17.88
N GLU A 197 33.74 46.92 -17.41
CA GLU A 197 33.14 46.83 -16.06
C GLU A 197 34.06 46.00 -15.16
N PRO A 198 34.24 46.38 -13.88
CA PRO A 198 35.09 45.63 -12.95
C PRO A 198 34.58 44.19 -12.83
N GLU A 199 35.49 43.21 -12.92
CA GLU A 199 35.17 41.79 -12.74
C GLU A 199 34.62 41.55 -11.33
N THR A 200 33.29 41.47 -11.23
CA THR A 200 32.55 41.05 -10.05
C THR A 200 32.42 39.54 -10.03
N ILE A 201 32.19 38.94 -8.85
CA ILE A 201 31.97 37.50 -8.69
C ILE A 201 30.85 36.95 -9.61
N TRP A 202 29.89 37.81 -9.99
CA TRP A 202 28.79 37.49 -10.90
C TRP A 202 29.18 37.50 -12.40
N THR A 203 30.29 38.16 -12.76
CA THR A 203 30.76 38.31 -14.15
C THR A 203 32.04 37.51 -14.44
N ALA A 204 32.80 37.15 -13.41
CA ALA A 204 34.00 36.32 -13.50
C ALA A 204 33.72 34.89 -14.04
N ARG A 205 34.76 34.23 -14.57
CA ARG A 205 34.69 32.88 -15.18
C ARG A 205 35.43 31.80 -14.36
N THR A 206 35.71 32.04 -13.09
CA THR A 206 36.31 31.05 -12.18
C THR A 206 35.29 29.98 -11.78
N ASP A 207 35.75 28.75 -11.51
CA ASP A 207 34.88 27.62 -11.11
C ASP A 207 34.07 27.95 -9.85
N TYR A 208 34.70 28.56 -8.84
CA TYR A 208 34.02 29.08 -7.64
C TYR A 208 32.90 30.08 -7.97
N ALA A 209 33.15 31.03 -8.89
CA ALA A 209 32.13 31.99 -9.31
C ALA A 209 30.99 31.37 -10.12
N LEU A 210 31.25 30.26 -10.84
CA LEU A 210 30.22 29.49 -11.55
C LEU A 210 29.35 28.70 -10.56
N ASP A 211 29.96 28.00 -9.60
CA ASP A 211 29.25 27.20 -8.60
C ASP A 211 28.38 28.08 -7.69
N THR A 212 28.93 29.19 -7.21
CA THR A 212 28.20 30.19 -6.41
C THR A 212 27.01 30.75 -7.19
N ARG A 213 27.18 31.09 -8.47
CA ARG A 213 26.07 31.52 -9.35
C ARG A 213 25.01 30.44 -9.52
N MET A 214 25.38 29.17 -9.67
CA MET A 214 24.41 28.09 -9.80
C MET A 214 23.61 27.87 -8.52
N LEU A 215 24.25 27.96 -7.35
CA LEU A 215 23.60 27.85 -6.04
C LEU A 215 22.57 28.97 -5.85
N PHE A 216 22.98 30.24 -6.04
CA PHE A 216 22.07 31.39 -5.93
C PHE A 216 20.96 31.34 -6.99
N LYS A 217 21.27 30.94 -8.23
CA LYS A 217 20.26 30.73 -9.28
C LYS A 217 19.19 29.73 -8.83
N ARG A 218 19.60 28.60 -8.24
CA ARG A 218 18.67 27.56 -7.75
C ARG A 218 17.80 28.10 -6.61
N ARG A 219 18.41 28.71 -5.58
CA ARG A 219 17.68 29.25 -4.42
C ARG A 219 16.67 30.32 -4.84
N ILE A 220 17.10 31.33 -5.61
CA ILE A 220 16.22 32.42 -6.10
C ILE A 220 15.09 31.87 -7.00
N THR A 221 15.36 30.85 -7.81
CA THR A 221 14.32 30.22 -8.65
C THR A 221 13.25 29.52 -7.80
N THR A 222 13.63 28.79 -6.75
CA THR A 222 12.68 28.16 -5.82
C THR A 222 11.80 29.21 -5.13
N LEU A 223 12.40 30.30 -4.63
CA LEU A 223 11.64 31.38 -3.98
C LEU A 223 10.65 32.05 -4.94
N TYR A 224 11.07 32.31 -6.19
CA TYR A 224 10.19 32.85 -7.22
C TYR A 224 8.98 31.95 -7.48
N ILE A 225 9.18 30.63 -7.51
CA ILE A 225 8.10 29.70 -7.79
C ILE A 225 7.13 29.62 -6.61
N SER A 226 7.61 29.59 -5.35
CA SER A 226 6.74 29.66 -4.18
C SER A 226 5.86 30.91 -4.18
N ALA A 227 6.47 32.09 -4.28
CA ALA A 227 5.75 33.37 -4.22
C ALA A 227 4.72 33.52 -5.36
N THR A 228 5.06 33.02 -6.56
CA THR A 228 4.12 33.07 -7.69
C THR A 228 3.01 32.02 -7.59
N SER A 229 3.26 30.87 -6.97
CA SER A 229 2.24 29.86 -6.64
C SER A 229 1.27 30.39 -5.60
N LEU A 230 1.74 31.06 -4.55
CA LEU A 230 0.87 31.69 -3.54
C LEU A 230 -0.01 32.80 -4.16
N ARG A 231 0.55 33.61 -5.07
CA ARG A 231 -0.25 34.60 -5.83
C ARG A 231 -1.35 33.92 -6.65
N SER A 232 -1.02 32.84 -7.36
CA SER A 232 -1.98 32.06 -8.14
C SER A 232 -3.08 31.47 -7.24
N TYR A 233 -2.72 30.99 -6.05
CA TYR A 233 -3.65 30.46 -5.05
C TYR A 233 -4.71 31.50 -4.64
N VAL A 234 -4.30 32.74 -4.33
CA VAL A 234 -5.21 33.85 -4.00
C VAL A 234 -6.13 34.18 -5.18
N GLU A 235 -5.59 34.33 -6.39
CA GLU A 235 -6.36 34.69 -7.58
C GLU A 235 -7.40 33.63 -7.97
N LEU A 236 -7.03 32.35 -7.91
CA LEU A 236 -7.89 31.22 -8.24
C LEU A 236 -9.03 31.08 -7.23
N ASN A 237 -8.75 31.20 -5.93
CA ASN A 237 -9.76 31.12 -4.89
C ASN A 237 -10.73 32.33 -4.94
N GLN A 238 -10.23 33.54 -5.18
CA GLN A 238 -11.08 34.73 -5.36
C GLN A 238 -12.02 34.55 -6.58
N THR A 239 -11.48 34.03 -7.68
CA THR A 239 -12.27 33.69 -8.88
C THR A 239 -13.29 32.58 -8.60
N GLY A 240 -12.91 31.61 -7.76
CA GLY A 240 -13.77 30.51 -7.32
C GLY A 240 -14.98 31.00 -6.54
N PHE A 241 -14.79 31.81 -5.50
CA PHE A 241 -15.90 32.42 -4.75
C PHE A 241 -16.83 33.23 -5.66
N ARG A 242 -16.28 34.08 -6.54
CA ARG A 242 -17.08 34.86 -7.51
C ARG A 242 -17.94 33.96 -8.41
N LYS A 243 -17.39 32.84 -8.89
CA LYS A 243 -18.10 31.90 -9.77
C LYS A 243 -19.12 31.03 -9.04
N VAL A 244 -18.85 30.61 -7.81
CA VAL A 244 -19.79 29.86 -6.97
C VAL A 244 -20.97 30.75 -6.60
N LEU A 245 -20.71 31.97 -6.12
CA LEU A 245 -21.76 32.92 -5.75
C LEU A 245 -22.62 33.30 -6.95
N LYS A 246 -22.03 33.61 -8.11
CA LYS A 246 -22.78 33.86 -9.35
C LYS A 246 -23.65 32.66 -9.78
N LYS A 247 -23.16 31.44 -9.56
CA LYS A 247 -23.89 30.21 -9.86
C LYS A 247 -25.07 30.02 -8.89
N TYR A 248 -24.88 30.33 -7.60
CA TYR A 248 -25.93 30.31 -6.60
C TYR A 248 -27.03 31.32 -6.93
N GLU A 249 -26.69 32.60 -7.16
CA GLU A 249 -27.66 33.63 -7.55
C GLU A 249 -28.47 33.26 -8.80
N LYS A 250 -27.81 32.69 -9.80
CA LYS A 250 -28.48 32.27 -11.05
C LYS A 250 -29.48 31.12 -10.82
N VAL A 251 -29.23 30.25 -9.83
CA VAL A 251 -30.04 29.06 -9.55
C VAL A 251 -31.15 29.39 -8.56
N THR A 252 -30.88 30.17 -7.52
CA THR A 252 -31.83 30.50 -6.44
C THR A 252 -32.52 31.85 -6.61
N MET A 253 -32.22 32.60 -7.67
CA MET A 253 -32.73 33.96 -7.95
C MET A 253 -32.53 34.95 -6.79
N ASN A 254 -31.48 34.75 -6.00
CA ASN A 254 -31.12 35.60 -4.85
C ASN A 254 -30.02 36.62 -5.21
N THR A 255 -29.80 37.64 -4.39
CA THR A 255 -28.80 38.71 -4.59
C THR A 255 -27.66 38.64 -3.56
N LEU A 256 -27.19 37.43 -3.24
CA LEU A 256 -26.21 37.19 -2.17
C LEU A 256 -24.76 37.52 -2.57
N LYS A 257 -24.42 37.53 -3.87
CA LYS A 257 -23.03 37.63 -4.34
C LYS A 257 -22.38 38.94 -3.91
N ASP A 258 -23.04 40.06 -4.15
CA ASP A 258 -22.42 41.37 -3.91
C ASP A 258 -22.32 41.66 -2.40
N SER A 259 -23.31 41.23 -1.62
CA SER A 259 -23.27 41.34 -0.15
C SER A 259 -22.18 40.48 0.49
N TYR A 260 -21.99 39.23 0.04
CA TYR A 260 -21.00 38.32 0.62
C TYR A 260 -19.57 38.58 0.11
N LEU A 261 -19.43 38.95 -1.17
CA LEU A 261 -18.12 39.23 -1.77
C LEU A 261 -17.49 40.49 -1.16
N HIS A 262 -18.22 41.60 -1.11
CA HIS A 262 -17.72 42.86 -0.53
C HIS A 262 -17.75 42.85 1.01
N GLY A 263 -18.70 42.13 1.62
CA GLY A 263 -18.87 42.11 3.08
C GLY A 263 -18.01 41.08 3.83
N LYS A 264 -17.49 40.04 3.17
CA LYS A 264 -16.65 39.01 3.83
C LYS A 264 -15.40 38.61 3.05
N VAL A 265 -15.54 38.27 1.77
CA VAL A 265 -14.40 37.72 1.00
C VAL A 265 -13.31 38.76 0.76
N GLU A 266 -13.65 39.98 0.36
CA GLU A 266 -12.67 41.06 0.11
C GLU A 266 -12.07 41.64 1.40
N LEU A 267 -12.75 41.49 2.53
CA LEU A 267 -12.24 41.89 3.85
C LEU A 267 -11.31 40.84 4.48
N ALA A 268 -11.36 39.59 4.01
CA ALA A 268 -10.48 38.53 4.50
C ALA A 268 -9.02 38.77 4.07
N TYR A 269 -8.11 38.53 5.02
CA TYR A 269 -6.68 38.88 4.93
C TYR A 269 -5.97 38.52 3.61
N PRO A 270 -6.13 37.31 3.03
CA PRO A 270 -5.48 36.95 1.76
C PRO A 270 -5.94 37.76 0.55
N PHE A 271 -7.14 38.35 0.61
CA PHE A 271 -7.76 39.01 -0.55
C PHE A 271 -7.63 40.54 -0.51
N GLN A 272 -7.15 41.10 0.60
CA GLN A 272 -6.94 42.53 0.78
C GLN A 272 -5.86 43.05 -0.18
N ASN A 273 -6.07 44.26 -0.72
CA ASN A 273 -5.10 44.94 -1.57
C ASN A 273 -3.70 45.09 -0.94
N PRO A 274 -3.53 45.52 0.33
CA PRO A 274 -2.20 45.61 0.94
C PRO A 274 -1.42 44.29 0.95
N THR A 275 -2.09 43.16 1.15
CA THR A 275 -1.46 41.82 1.14
C THR A 275 -1.00 41.45 -0.27
N LYS A 276 -1.83 41.72 -1.28
CA LYS A 276 -1.48 41.50 -2.70
C LYS A 276 -0.33 42.38 -3.17
N ASP A 277 -0.29 43.63 -2.69
CA ASP A 277 0.77 44.58 -3.01
C ASP A 277 2.12 44.13 -2.40
N ARG A 278 2.12 43.64 -1.15
CA ARG A 278 3.31 43.05 -0.52
C ARG A 278 3.87 41.87 -1.30
N LEU A 279 3.02 40.92 -1.68
CA LEU A 279 3.44 39.75 -2.46
C LEU A 279 3.96 40.16 -3.85
N SER A 280 3.36 41.18 -4.46
CA SER A 280 3.83 41.73 -5.75
C SER A 280 5.17 42.45 -5.64
N GLN A 281 5.42 43.15 -4.52
CA GLN A 281 6.71 43.76 -4.21
C GLN A 281 7.79 42.70 -4.00
N ALA A 282 7.53 41.66 -3.19
CA ALA A 282 8.46 40.55 -2.99
C ALA A 282 8.85 39.85 -4.30
N ILE A 283 7.88 39.59 -5.20
CA ILE A 283 8.16 39.01 -6.52
C ILE A 283 9.04 39.96 -7.37
N SER A 284 8.81 41.27 -7.30
CA SER A 284 9.65 42.26 -8.00
C SER A 284 11.09 42.26 -7.46
N ASP A 285 11.26 42.16 -6.15
CA ASP A 285 12.58 42.15 -5.51
C ASP A 285 13.36 40.87 -5.83
N ILE A 286 12.68 39.71 -5.86
CA ILE A 286 13.25 38.44 -6.32
C ILE A 286 13.74 38.53 -7.78
N ILE A 287 12.97 39.18 -8.66
CA ILE A 287 13.36 39.39 -10.06
C ILE A 287 14.60 40.29 -10.16
N GLN A 288 14.69 41.34 -9.33
CA GLN A 288 15.85 42.22 -9.29
C GLN A 288 17.11 41.49 -8.78
N LEU A 289 16.97 40.66 -7.74
CA LEU A 289 18.05 39.81 -7.24
C LEU A 289 18.52 38.80 -8.29
N TYR A 290 17.60 38.13 -8.98
CA TYR A 290 17.95 37.24 -10.09
C TYR A 290 18.67 37.99 -11.22
N ALA A 291 18.23 39.21 -11.53
CA ALA A 291 18.85 40.03 -12.56
C ALA A 291 20.30 40.38 -12.20
N ARG A 292 20.56 40.69 -10.93
CA ARG A 292 21.89 41.03 -10.39
C ARG A 292 22.83 39.82 -10.40
N CYS A 293 22.39 38.67 -9.89
CA CYS A 293 23.26 37.49 -9.71
C CYS A 293 23.47 36.67 -10.99
N VAL A 294 22.48 36.62 -11.89
CA VAL A 294 22.46 35.65 -13.02
C VAL A 294 22.50 36.34 -14.38
N THR A 295 21.73 37.42 -14.59
CA THR A 295 21.57 38.03 -15.92
C THR A 295 22.29 39.36 -16.11
N ARG A 296 23.32 39.63 -15.30
CA ARG A 296 24.21 40.80 -15.42
C ARG A 296 23.43 42.13 -15.48
N GLY A 297 22.45 42.29 -14.59
CA GLY A 297 21.59 43.49 -14.49
C GLY A 297 20.43 43.55 -15.48
N SER A 298 20.29 42.60 -16.42
CA SER A 298 19.19 42.62 -17.40
C SER A 298 17.87 42.10 -16.84
N LEU A 299 17.01 43.01 -16.40
CA LEU A 299 15.69 42.71 -15.81
C LEU A 299 14.74 41.96 -16.78
N SER A 300 14.86 42.22 -18.08
CA SER A 300 14.03 41.58 -19.12
C SER A 300 14.42 40.11 -19.34
N ALA A 301 15.72 39.80 -19.28
CA ALA A 301 16.24 38.44 -19.40
C ALA A 301 15.90 37.60 -18.16
N ALA A 302 16.06 38.17 -16.96
CA ALA A 302 15.69 37.54 -15.69
C ALA A 302 14.22 37.12 -15.66
N THR A 303 13.33 38.06 -16.00
CA THR A 303 11.88 37.81 -16.06
C THR A 303 11.54 36.70 -17.06
N LYS A 304 12.24 36.65 -18.20
CA LYS A 304 11.99 35.64 -19.24
C LYS A 304 12.43 34.24 -18.77
N GLN A 305 13.60 34.12 -18.13
CA GLN A 305 14.12 32.84 -17.62
C GLN A 305 13.28 32.30 -16.46
N LEU A 306 12.94 33.14 -15.48
CA LEU A 306 12.10 32.75 -14.35
C LEU A 306 10.69 32.30 -14.79
N LYS A 307 10.11 32.97 -15.80
CA LYS A 307 8.83 32.53 -16.39
C LYS A 307 8.93 31.21 -17.15
N ILE A 308 10.09 30.86 -17.71
CA ILE A 308 10.31 29.55 -18.35
C ILE A 308 10.34 28.46 -17.29
N HIS A 309 11.14 28.63 -16.22
CA HIS A 309 11.21 27.68 -15.11
C HIS A 309 9.84 27.47 -14.44
N GLN A 310 9.09 28.55 -14.22
CA GLN A 310 7.72 28.46 -13.73
C GLN A 310 6.82 27.63 -14.67
N ARG A 311 6.92 27.83 -15.99
CA ARG A 311 6.13 27.08 -16.97
C ARG A 311 6.50 25.59 -16.96
N GLU A 312 7.78 25.26 -16.86
CA GLU A 312 8.27 23.88 -16.81
C GLU A 312 7.76 23.17 -15.55
N GLN A 313 7.84 23.82 -14.39
CA GLN A 313 7.29 23.26 -13.16
C GLN A 313 5.78 23.05 -13.24
N ILE A 314 5.02 24.03 -13.76
CA ILE A 314 3.57 23.89 -13.97
C ILE A 314 3.25 22.74 -14.94
N VAL A 315 4.03 22.56 -16.01
CA VAL A 315 3.85 21.45 -16.96
C VAL A 315 4.13 20.11 -16.28
N TRP A 316 5.18 20.04 -15.48
CA TRP A 316 5.52 18.85 -14.71
C TRP A 316 4.41 18.50 -13.71
N GLU A 317 3.99 19.42 -12.85
CA GLU A 317 2.91 19.22 -11.88
C GLU A 317 1.61 18.75 -12.55
N ARG A 318 1.27 19.31 -13.72
CA ARG A 318 0.10 18.89 -14.50
C ARG A 318 0.20 17.47 -15.02
N ASP A 319 1.37 17.05 -15.51
CA ASP A 319 1.58 15.68 -15.99
C ASP A 319 1.48 14.67 -14.83
N THR A 320 2.08 15.02 -13.68
CA THR A 320 2.04 14.19 -12.46
C THR A 320 0.61 14.03 -11.93
N VAL A 321 -0.15 15.13 -11.83
CA VAL A 321 -1.56 15.11 -11.37
C VAL A 321 -2.47 14.37 -12.34
N TRP A 322 -2.30 14.57 -13.65
CA TRP A 322 -3.08 13.87 -14.67
C TRP A 322 -2.84 12.35 -14.63
N ARG A 323 -1.57 11.93 -14.49
CA ARG A 323 -1.20 10.53 -14.32
C ARG A 323 -1.77 9.92 -13.04
N GLN A 324 -1.68 10.63 -11.91
CA GLN A 324 -2.27 10.18 -10.65
C GLN A 324 -3.80 10.06 -10.74
N MET A 325 -4.46 11.02 -11.38
CA MET A 325 -5.91 11.03 -11.56
C MET A 325 -6.38 9.87 -12.45
N ILE A 326 -5.68 9.61 -13.55
CA ILE A 326 -5.94 8.44 -14.41
C ILE A 326 -5.67 7.14 -13.65
N GLY A 327 -4.60 7.09 -12.85
CA GLY A 327 -4.29 5.93 -12.01
C GLY A 327 -5.40 5.61 -11.01
N ARG A 328 -5.98 6.63 -10.34
CA ARG A 328 -7.12 6.46 -9.43
C ARG A 328 -8.37 5.98 -10.18
N GLU A 329 -8.64 6.56 -11.35
CA GLU A 329 -9.81 6.20 -12.17
C GLU A 329 -9.70 4.77 -12.72
N ARG A 330 -8.51 4.35 -13.16
CA ARG A 330 -8.22 2.96 -13.58
C ARG A 330 -8.33 1.95 -12.43
N ARG A 331 -7.91 2.33 -11.22
CA ARG A 331 -8.04 1.51 -9.99
C ARG A 331 -9.48 1.44 -9.45
N GLY A 332 -10.42 2.20 -10.04
CA GLY A 332 -11.80 2.28 -9.58
C GLY A 332 -11.95 2.97 -8.22
N GLU A 333 -10.97 3.77 -7.82
CA GLU A 333 -11.04 4.63 -6.63
C GLU A 333 -11.78 5.92 -7.02
N SER A 334 -13.11 5.85 -7.03
CA SER A 334 -13.95 7.05 -7.08
C SER A 334 -13.89 7.78 -5.74
N ASP A 335 -13.88 9.12 -5.80
CA ASP A 335 -13.96 10.03 -4.64
C ASP A 335 -14.94 9.50 -3.59
N GLY A 336 -14.41 9.01 -2.46
CA GLY A 336 -15.18 8.71 -1.25
C GLY A 336 -15.28 7.26 -0.76
N GLN A 337 -14.65 6.26 -1.40
CA GLN A 337 -14.59 4.90 -0.84
C GLN A 337 -13.15 4.38 -0.79
N VAL A 338 -12.55 4.45 0.41
CA VAL A 338 -11.41 3.61 0.76
C VAL A 338 -11.93 2.17 0.76
N LYS A 339 -11.53 1.36 -0.23
CA LYS A 339 -11.82 -0.08 -0.24
C LYS A 339 -11.15 -0.71 0.99
N ALA A 340 -11.94 -1.43 1.78
CA ALA A 340 -11.44 -2.24 2.89
C ALA A 340 -10.43 -3.28 2.37
N LEU A 341 -9.34 -3.50 3.11
CA LEU A 341 -8.42 -4.60 2.88
C LEU A 341 -9.19 -5.93 2.89
N GLY A 342 -9.27 -6.60 1.74
CA GLY A 342 -9.89 -7.92 1.60
C GLY A 342 -11.21 -8.00 0.82
N GLY A 343 -11.71 -6.89 0.28
CA GLY A 343 -12.81 -6.93 -0.69
C GLY A 343 -12.33 -7.40 -2.07
N THR A 344 -12.90 -8.49 -2.59
CA THR A 344 -12.69 -8.90 -3.98
C THR A 344 -13.02 -7.74 -4.92
N ILE A 345 -12.18 -7.54 -5.94
CA ILE A 345 -12.40 -6.50 -6.95
C ILE A 345 -13.71 -6.86 -7.69
N ASP A 346 -14.79 -6.14 -7.37
CA ASP A 346 -16.07 -6.18 -8.09
C ASP A 346 -15.84 -5.73 -9.54
N THR A 347 -15.41 -6.66 -10.38
CA THR A 347 -15.47 -6.54 -11.82
C THR A 347 -16.94 -6.68 -12.18
N LYS A 348 -17.55 -5.61 -12.71
CA LYS A 348 -18.93 -5.66 -13.22
C LYS A 348 -19.00 -6.73 -14.30
N GLU A 349 -19.59 -7.89 -13.97
CA GLU A 349 -19.80 -8.97 -14.94
C GLU A 349 -20.74 -8.51 -16.05
N GLU A 350 -20.39 -8.81 -17.29
CA GLU A 350 -21.31 -8.67 -18.41
C GLU A 350 -22.44 -9.71 -18.31
N PRO A 351 -23.70 -9.31 -18.48
CA PRO A 351 -24.84 -10.22 -18.36
C PRO A 351 -24.87 -11.21 -19.54
N LEU A 352 -24.97 -12.51 -19.25
CA LEU A 352 -25.05 -13.58 -20.26
C LEU A 352 -26.33 -13.51 -21.09
N LEU A 353 -27.44 -13.11 -20.46
CA LEU A 353 -28.72 -12.91 -21.12
C LEU A 353 -29.51 -11.84 -20.35
N SER A 354 -30.10 -10.87 -21.05
CA SER A 354 -30.99 -9.89 -20.44
C SER A 354 -32.40 -10.07 -21.00
N VAL A 355 -33.34 -10.44 -20.13
CA VAL A 355 -34.75 -10.59 -20.50
C VAL A 355 -35.53 -9.42 -19.89
N PRO A 356 -36.21 -8.59 -20.70
CA PRO A 356 -37.10 -7.56 -20.17
C PRO A 356 -38.33 -8.23 -19.56
N THR A 357 -38.50 -8.09 -18.25
CA THR A 357 -39.72 -8.52 -17.53
C THR A 357 -40.51 -7.28 -17.09
N PRO A 358 -41.83 -7.36 -16.86
CA PRO A 358 -42.65 -6.22 -16.46
C PRO A 358 -42.29 -5.61 -15.09
N VAL A 359 -41.37 -6.24 -14.33
CA VAL A 359 -40.87 -5.75 -13.02
C VAL A 359 -39.42 -5.22 -13.13
N GLY A 360 -38.83 -5.23 -14.34
CA GLY A 360 -37.47 -4.75 -14.59
C GLY A 360 -36.68 -5.62 -15.57
N LYS A 361 -35.47 -5.17 -15.94
CA LYS A 361 -34.54 -5.98 -16.74
C LYS A 361 -33.96 -7.09 -15.86
N PHE A 362 -34.35 -8.34 -16.10
CA PHE A 362 -33.75 -9.48 -15.42
C PHE A 362 -32.52 -9.92 -16.20
N SER A 363 -31.34 -9.60 -15.70
CA SER A 363 -30.07 -10.05 -16.26
C SER A 363 -29.65 -11.35 -15.60
N ILE A 364 -29.56 -12.43 -16.38
CA ILE A 364 -28.94 -13.68 -15.96
C ILE A 364 -27.43 -13.47 -15.98
N THR A 365 -26.83 -13.44 -14.79
CA THR A 365 -25.38 -13.40 -14.58
C THR A 365 -24.81 -14.80 -14.41
N SER A 366 -23.51 -14.98 -14.64
CA SER A 366 -22.83 -16.28 -14.43
C SER A 366 -23.02 -16.77 -12.98
N LYS A 367 -22.89 -15.84 -12.02
CA LYS A 367 -23.19 -16.09 -10.60
C LYS A 367 -24.63 -16.51 -10.34
N GLY A 368 -25.60 -15.93 -11.05
CA GLY A 368 -27.01 -16.30 -10.94
C GLY A 368 -27.29 -17.74 -11.41
N VAL A 369 -26.65 -18.18 -12.50
CA VAL A 369 -26.72 -19.57 -12.97
C VAL A 369 -26.11 -20.52 -11.95
N SER A 370 -24.94 -20.18 -11.41
CA SER A 370 -24.31 -20.98 -10.35
C SER A 370 -25.20 -21.12 -9.12
N LEU A 371 -25.82 -20.02 -8.67
CA LEU A 371 -26.74 -20.04 -7.52
C LEU A 371 -27.93 -20.98 -7.76
N VAL A 372 -28.55 -20.90 -8.94
CA VAL A 372 -29.66 -21.79 -9.31
C VAL A 372 -29.19 -23.24 -9.36
N ALA A 373 -28.03 -23.52 -9.94
CA ALA A 373 -27.45 -24.86 -9.97
C ALA A 373 -27.19 -25.39 -8.55
N ALA A 374 -26.62 -24.56 -7.65
CA ALA A 374 -26.39 -24.93 -6.25
C ALA A 374 -27.71 -25.26 -5.53
N LEU A 375 -28.75 -24.44 -5.72
CA LEU A 375 -30.08 -24.68 -5.15
C LEU A 375 -30.74 -25.95 -5.69
N LEU A 376 -30.59 -26.22 -6.99
CA LEU A 376 -31.09 -27.46 -7.60
C LEU A 376 -30.39 -28.69 -7.04
N VAL A 377 -29.06 -28.66 -6.96
CA VAL A 377 -28.26 -29.75 -6.35
C VAL A 377 -28.67 -29.96 -4.88
N PHE A 378 -28.85 -28.87 -4.12
CA PHE A 378 -29.27 -28.94 -2.73
C PHE A 378 -30.67 -29.56 -2.57
N GLY A 379 -31.65 -29.11 -3.36
CA GLY A 379 -33.00 -29.67 -3.36
C GLY A 379 -33.02 -31.15 -3.75
N LEU A 380 -32.19 -31.54 -4.72
CA LEU A 380 -32.07 -32.93 -5.17
C LEU A 380 -31.47 -33.81 -4.06
N LEU A 381 -30.39 -33.39 -3.40
CA LEU A 381 -29.77 -34.12 -2.28
C LEU A 381 -30.67 -34.25 -1.04
N LEU A 382 -31.57 -33.29 -0.82
CA LEU A 382 -32.57 -33.38 0.25
C LEU A 382 -33.72 -34.34 -0.09
N THR A 383 -34.04 -34.51 -1.38
CA THR A 383 -35.14 -35.36 -1.84
C THR A 383 -34.69 -36.82 -2.03
N PHE A 384 -33.48 -37.01 -2.56
CA PHE A 384 -32.89 -38.31 -2.86
C PHE A 384 -31.74 -38.59 -1.89
N PRO A 385 -31.94 -39.45 -0.87
CA PRO A 385 -30.90 -39.73 0.11
C PRO A 385 -29.75 -40.50 -0.54
N MET A 386 -28.57 -39.88 -0.55
CA MET A 386 -27.32 -40.47 -1.06
C MET A 386 -26.51 -41.15 0.04
N VAL A 387 -26.67 -40.69 1.29
CA VAL A 387 -25.97 -41.20 2.47
C VAL A 387 -26.99 -41.85 3.42
N GLU A 388 -26.60 -42.96 4.05
CA GLU A 388 -27.43 -43.60 5.07
C GLU A 388 -27.54 -42.71 6.32
N GLY A 389 -28.75 -42.60 6.87
CA GLY A 389 -29.06 -41.70 7.98
C GLY A 389 -29.54 -40.33 7.50
N GLU A 390 -30.70 -39.90 7.98
CA GLU A 390 -31.33 -38.65 7.53
C GLU A 390 -30.50 -37.42 7.93
N GLU A 391 -29.90 -37.44 9.13
CA GLU A 391 -29.03 -36.41 9.65
C GLU A 391 -27.75 -36.29 8.82
N ALA A 392 -27.12 -37.43 8.54
CA ALA A 392 -25.93 -37.53 7.71
C ALA A 392 -26.20 -37.04 6.29
N ASN A 393 -27.32 -37.45 5.68
CA ASN A 393 -27.70 -37.00 4.34
C ASN A 393 -28.01 -35.49 4.28
N ARG A 394 -28.73 -34.95 5.27
CA ARG A 394 -28.98 -33.50 5.36
C ARG A 394 -27.69 -32.72 5.57
N CYS A 395 -26.77 -33.24 6.40
CA CYS A 395 -25.45 -32.65 6.57
C CYS A 395 -24.67 -32.66 5.25
N PHE A 396 -24.69 -33.79 4.54
CA PHE A 396 -24.04 -33.94 3.23
C PHE A 396 -24.60 -32.96 2.21
N ALA A 397 -25.93 -32.76 2.18
CA ALA A 397 -26.55 -31.75 1.33
C ALA A 397 -26.05 -30.33 1.67
N ILE A 398 -25.96 -29.97 2.96
CA ILE A 398 -25.41 -28.66 3.38
C ILE A 398 -23.94 -28.53 2.98
N LEU A 399 -23.14 -29.59 3.16
CA LEU A 399 -21.73 -29.63 2.80
C LEU A 399 -21.55 -29.38 1.30
N CYS A 400 -22.24 -30.14 0.44
CA CYS A 400 -22.20 -29.96 -1.01
C CYS A 400 -22.67 -28.56 -1.43
N PHE A 401 -23.78 -28.08 -0.87
CA PHE A 401 -24.32 -26.76 -1.17
C PHE A 401 -23.35 -25.63 -0.81
N SER A 402 -22.81 -25.67 0.41
CA SER A 402 -21.82 -24.68 0.89
C SER A 402 -20.54 -24.73 0.06
N THR A 403 -20.10 -25.94 -0.32
CA THR A 403 -18.92 -26.13 -1.17
C THR A 403 -19.10 -25.52 -2.55
N VAL A 404 -20.24 -25.74 -3.21
CA VAL A 404 -20.54 -25.15 -4.52
C VAL A 404 -20.62 -23.63 -4.42
N LEU A 405 -21.27 -23.09 -3.38
CA LEU A 405 -21.38 -21.65 -3.18
C LEU A 405 -20.03 -20.99 -2.89
N TRP A 406 -19.16 -21.61 -2.09
CA TRP A 406 -17.82 -21.10 -1.84
C TRP A 406 -16.93 -21.22 -3.08
N ALA A 407 -16.98 -22.35 -3.80
CA ALA A 407 -16.17 -22.57 -4.99
C ALA A 407 -16.52 -21.61 -6.14
N THR A 408 -17.80 -21.25 -6.27
CA THR A 408 -18.28 -20.40 -7.36
C THR A 408 -18.43 -18.92 -6.99
N GLU A 409 -18.29 -18.59 -5.70
CA GLU A 409 -18.49 -17.24 -5.16
C GLU A 409 -19.79 -16.57 -5.65
N ALA A 410 -20.85 -17.37 -5.81
CA ALA A 410 -22.14 -16.91 -6.33
C ALA A 410 -22.76 -15.82 -5.42
N ILE A 411 -22.47 -15.91 -4.11
CA ILE A 411 -22.76 -14.91 -3.08
C ILE A 411 -21.49 -14.68 -2.25
N PRO A 412 -21.38 -13.56 -1.50
CA PRO A 412 -20.20 -13.29 -0.70
C PRO A 412 -19.89 -14.41 0.30
N LEU A 413 -18.60 -14.75 0.46
CA LEU A 413 -18.16 -15.92 1.23
C LEU A 413 -18.69 -15.97 2.66
N PHE A 414 -18.69 -14.83 3.36
CA PHE A 414 -19.21 -14.76 4.72
C PHE A 414 -20.72 -15.02 4.80
N VAL A 415 -21.48 -14.70 3.73
CA VAL A 415 -22.92 -14.97 3.66
C VAL A 415 -23.15 -16.47 3.55
N THR A 416 -22.41 -17.15 2.66
CA THR A 416 -22.43 -18.62 2.58
C THR A 416 -22.11 -19.26 3.94
N SER A 417 -21.08 -18.75 4.64
CA SER A 417 -20.70 -19.25 5.97
C SER A 417 -21.76 -18.99 7.04
N MET A 418 -22.51 -17.89 6.97
CA MET A 418 -23.64 -17.63 7.85
C MET A 418 -24.89 -18.45 7.51
N MET A 419 -25.02 -18.91 6.26
CA MET A 419 -26.07 -19.86 5.89
C MET A 419 -25.85 -21.25 6.51
N VAL A 420 -24.61 -21.66 6.76
CA VAL A 420 -24.30 -22.95 7.40
C VAL A 420 -25.02 -23.13 8.74
N PRO A 421 -24.82 -22.29 9.78
CA PRO A 421 -25.48 -22.48 11.07
C PRO A 421 -27.01 -22.39 10.94
N LEU A 422 -27.52 -21.52 10.05
CA LEU A 422 -28.95 -21.44 9.74
C LEU A 422 -29.49 -22.79 9.24
N LEU A 423 -28.86 -23.37 8.22
CA LEU A 423 -29.29 -24.64 7.62
C LEU A 423 -29.11 -25.81 8.57
N VAL A 424 -28.01 -25.85 9.32
CA VAL A 424 -27.73 -26.90 10.32
C VAL A 424 -28.85 -26.96 11.38
N VAL A 425 -29.30 -25.80 11.85
CA VAL A 425 -30.40 -25.69 12.83
C VAL A 425 -31.75 -25.99 12.18
N MET A 426 -32.06 -25.41 11.02
CA MET A 426 -33.35 -25.61 10.34
C MET A 426 -33.58 -27.06 9.91
N LEU A 427 -32.53 -27.73 9.42
CA LEU A 427 -32.59 -29.12 8.99
C LEU A 427 -32.35 -30.13 10.13
N ARG A 428 -32.15 -29.67 11.38
CA ARG A 428 -31.97 -30.52 12.57
C ARG A 428 -30.90 -31.59 12.39
N VAL A 429 -29.73 -31.15 11.95
CA VAL A 429 -28.60 -32.03 11.61
C VAL A 429 -27.86 -32.55 12.85
N VAL A 430 -27.83 -31.76 13.92
CA VAL A 430 -27.04 -32.04 15.13
C VAL A 430 -27.74 -33.07 16.02
N LYS A 431 -27.00 -34.09 16.46
CA LYS A 431 -27.44 -35.12 17.41
C LYS A 431 -26.99 -34.77 18.84
N SER A 432 -27.67 -35.35 19.83
CA SER A 432 -27.25 -35.31 21.24
C SER A 432 -25.88 -35.95 21.43
N ALA A 433 -25.19 -35.64 22.53
CA ALA A 433 -23.86 -36.18 22.85
C ALA A 433 -23.82 -37.72 22.88
N ASP A 434 -24.93 -38.38 23.24
CA ASP A 434 -25.06 -39.84 23.23
C ASP A 434 -25.37 -40.42 21.84
N GLY A 435 -25.38 -39.59 20.78
CA GLY A 435 -25.66 -39.97 19.38
C GLY A 435 -27.08 -40.47 19.08
N SER A 436 -27.92 -40.62 20.10
CA SER A 436 -29.15 -41.43 20.02
C SER A 436 -30.42 -40.64 19.67
N LYS A 437 -30.39 -39.31 19.76
CA LYS A 437 -31.54 -38.43 19.45
C LYS A 437 -31.12 -37.16 18.72
N ARG A 438 -31.94 -36.70 17.79
CA ARG A 438 -31.80 -35.37 17.17
C ARG A 438 -32.10 -34.28 18.17
N LEU A 439 -31.27 -33.24 18.19
CA LEU A 439 -31.53 -32.07 19.02
C LEU A 439 -32.73 -31.31 18.48
N THR A 440 -33.47 -30.68 19.40
CA THR A 440 -34.48 -29.70 19.01
C THR A 440 -33.80 -28.48 18.37
N PRO A 441 -34.49 -27.70 17.50
CA PRO A 441 -33.89 -26.49 16.93
C PRO A 441 -33.35 -25.51 17.98
N SER A 442 -34.00 -25.42 19.14
CA SER A 442 -33.57 -24.54 20.25
C SER A 442 -32.26 -25.03 20.88
N GLU A 443 -32.12 -26.32 21.13
CA GLU A 443 -30.88 -26.90 21.68
C GLU A 443 -29.74 -26.87 20.66
N ALA A 444 -30.04 -27.20 19.40
CA ALA A 444 -29.08 -27.10 18.29
C ALA A 444 -28.58 -25.66 18.13
N THR A 445 -29.44 -24.66 18.31
CA THR A 445 -29.05 -23.25 18.28
C THR A 445 -28.00 -22.93 19.35
N LYS A 446 -28.24 -23.35 20.61
CA LYS A 446 -27.29 -23.12 21.71
C LYS A 446 -25.95 -23.81 21.45
N TYR A 447 -26.00 -25.06 20.99
CA TYR A 447 -24.80 -25.81 20.62
C TYR A 447 -24.02 -25.11 19.51
N VAL A 448 -24.66 -24.79 18.38
CA VAL A 448 -24.01 -24.16 17.23
C VAL A 448 -23.39 -22.80 17.59
N PHE A 449 -24.10 -21.94 18.33
CA PHE A 449 -23.52 -20.67 18.74
C PHE A 449 -22.37 -20.83 19.75
N SER A 450 -22.41 -21.83 20.63
CA SER A 450 -21.30 -22.10 21.57
C SER A 450 -20.02 -22.56 20.86
N ILE A 451 -20.12 -23.31 19.76
CA ILE A 451 -18.93 -23.75 19.01
C ILE A 451 -18.38 -22.67 18.08
N MET A 452 -19.23 -21.73 17.63
CA MET A 452 -18.80 -20.62 16.77
C MET A 452 -17.89 -19.65 17.51
N PHE A 453 -18.14 -19.37 18.79
CA PHE A 453 -17.29 -18.50 19.61
C PHE A 453 -16.17 -19.30 20.30
N SER A 454 -15.23 -19.82 19.50
CA SER A 454 -14.13 -20.66 19.99
C SER A 454 -12.87 -19.85 20.34
N PRO A 455 -11.95 -20.41 21.16
CA PRO A 455 -10.68 -19.75 21.48
C PRO A 455 -9.83 -19.41 20.26
N THR A 456 -9.89 -20.25 19.23
CA THR A 456 -9.30 -20.04 17.91
C THR A 456 -9.83 -18.77 17.22
N ILE A 457 -11.14 -18.49 17.30
CA ILE A 457 -11.68 -17.24 16.76
C ILE A 457 -11.16 -16.03 17.55
N MET A 458 -11.02 -16.18 18.87
CA MET A 458 -10.42 -15.15 19.71
C MET A 458 -8.94 -14.92 19.36
N LEU A 459 -8.20 -15.99 19.04
CA LEU A 459 -6.83 -15.94 18.53
C LEU A 459 -6.73 -15.13 17.23
N LEU A 460 -7.65 -15.34 16.29
CA LEU A 460 -7.72 -14.57 15.04
C LEU A 460 -7.87 -13.07 15.29
N ILE A 461 -8.79 -12.70 16.18
CA ILE A 461 -9.08 -11.30 16.51
C ILE A 461 -7.87 -10.66 17.22
N GLY A 462 -7.21 -11.39 18.14
CA GLY A 462 -5.97 -10.93 18.76
C GLY A 462 -4.83 -10.76 17.75
N GLY A 463 -4.71 -11.67 16.78
CA GLY A 463 -3.76 -11.57 15.67
C GLY A 463 -4.00 -10.34 14.79
N PHE A 464 -5.25 -10.06 14.41
CA PHE A 464 -5.60 -8.83 13.68
C PHE A 464 -5.30 -7.57 14.48
N THR A 465 -5.47 -7.63 15.80
CA THR A 465 -5.17 -6.50 16.69
C THR A 465 -3.68 -6.21 16.74
N ILE A 466 -2.83 -7.25 16.86
CA ILE A 466 -1.37 -7.12 16.77
C ILE A 466 -0.95 -6.58 15.40
N ALA A 467 -1.47 -7.15 14.31
CA ALA A 467 -1.15 -6.71 12.96
C ALA A 467 -1.52 -5.24 12.72
N SER A 468 -2.72 -4.82 13.18
CA SER A 468 -3.18 -3.44 13.08
C SER A 468 -2.31 -2.48 13.90
N ALA A 469 -1.93 -2.86 15.13
CA ALA A 469 -1.07 -2.04 15.98
C ALA A 469 0.34 -1.85 15.41
N LEU A 470 0.94 -2.91 14.86
CA LEU A 470 2.25 -2.86 14.22
C LEU A 470 2.25 -1.94 12.99
N SER A 471 1.19 -2.03 12.17
CA SER A 471 1.06 -1.20 10.96
C SER A 471 0.75 0.26 11.29
N LYS A 472 -0.15 0.53 12.25
CA LYS A 472 -0.45 1.88 12.72
C LYS A 472 0.76 2.61 13.28
N SER A 473 1.66 1.85 13.91
CA SER A 473 2.88 2.36 14.52
C SER A 473 4.06 2.48 13.55
N ASN A 474 3.86 2.13 12.26
CA ASN A 474 4.88 2.05 11.21
C ASN A 474 6.09 1.16 11.57
N ILE A 475 5.92 0.22 12.50
CA ILE A 475 7.00 -0.68 12.94
C ILE A 475 7.34 -1.65 11.80
N ASP A 476 6.32 -2.12 11.08
CA ASP A 476 6.44 -2.91 9.86
C ASP A 476 7.35 -2.21 8.84
N ARG A 477 7.11 -0.93 8.53
CA ARG A 477 7.92 -0.14 7.58
C ARG A 477 9.38 0.00 8.03
N ILE A 478 9.62 0.24 9.31
CA ILE A 478 10.98 0.33 9.87
C ILE A 478 11.71 -1.01 9.74
N LEU A 479 11.06 -2.12 10.09
CA LEU A 479 11.65 -3.45 10.02
C LEU A 479 11.96 -3.83 8.58
N ILE A 480 11.01 -3.61 7.67
CA ILE A 480 11.17 -3.93 6.24
C ILE A 480 12.31 -3.12 5.62
N THR A 481 12.34 -1.79 5.82
CA THR A 481 13.38 -0.94 5.22
C THR A 481 14.78 -1.25 5.76
N ARG A 482 14.91 -1.64 7.04
CA ARG A 482 16.17 -2.13 7.60
C ARG A 482 16.62 -3.42 6.92
N VAL A 483 15.74 -4.43 6.82
CA VAL A 483 16.08 -5.70 6.16
C VAL A 483 16.46 -5.47 4.69
N LEU A 484 15.72 -4.59 4.01
CA LEU A 484 15.92 -4.32 2.60
C LEU A 484 17.17 -3.48 2.31
N SER A 485 17.58 -2.62 3.25
CA SER A 485 18.85 -1.87 3.14
C SER A 485 20.09 -2.77 3.15
N LEU A 486 19.97 -4.00 3.70
CA LEU A 486 21.04 -5.00 3.71
C LEU A 486 21.20 -5.74 2.37
N ALA A 487 20.27 -5.59 1.43
CA ALA A 487 20.25 -6.35 0.18
C ALA A 487 21.33 -5.91 -0.83
N GLY A 488 21.88 -4.71 -0.68
CA GLY A 488 22.88 -4.14 -1.60
C GLY A 488 22.29 -3.79 -2.97
N THR A 489 23.08 -3.95 -4.03
CA THR A 489 22.74 -3.48 -5.40
C THR A 489 22.45 -4.59 -6.41
N ARG A 490 22.68 -5.87 -6.04
CA ARG A 490 22.55 -7.03 -6.95
C ARG A 490 21.08 -7.48 -7.06
N PRO A 491 20.48 -7.54 -8.26
CA PRO A 491 19.07 -7.91 -8.44
C PRO A 491 18.66 -9.24 -7.81
N SER A 492 19.53 -10.26 -7.85
CA SER A 492 19.25 -11.57 -7.25
C SER A 492 19.11 -11.51 -5.73
N ILE A 493 19.88 -10.66 -5.05
CA ILE A 493 19.85 -10.49 -3.59
C ILE A 493 18.70 -9.56 -3.20
N VAL A 494 18.46 -8.50 -3.98
CA VAL A 494 17.31 -7.61 -3.78
C VAL A 494 16.01 -8.41 -3.89
N LEU A 495 15.88 -9.28 -4.91
CA LEU A 495 14.75 -10.22 -5.02
C LEU A 495 14.60 -11.07 -3.75
N LEU A 496 15.68 -11.72 -3.31
CA LEU A 496 15.65 -12.57 -2.12
C LEU A 496 15.26 -11.78 -0.87
N ALA A 497 15.76 -10.56 -0.70
CA ALA A 497 15.43 -9.71 0.43
C ALA A 497 13.93 -9.36 0.45
N PHE A 498 13.35 -8.98 -0.69
CA PHE A 498 11.90 -8.77 -0.81
C PHE A 498 11.10 -10.04 -0.52
N MET A 499 11.56 -11.20 -1.02
CA MET A 499 10.90 -12.48 -0.74
C MET A 499 10.94 -12.84 0.75
N LEU A 500 12.10 -12.69 1.41
CA LEU A 500 12.24 -12.97 2.83
C LEU A 500 11.34 -12.06 3.68
N VAL A 501 11.37 -10.76 3.40
CA VAL A 501 10.46 -9.81 4.07
C VAL A 501 9.00 -10.23 3.88
N SER A 502 8.62 -10.52 2.63
CA SER A 502 7.24 -10.84 2.29
C SER A 502 6.76 -12.14 2.96
N CYS A 503 7.66 -13.09 3.19
CA CYS A 503 7.36 -14.31 3.92
C CYS A 503 7.10 -14.07 5.41
N PHE A 504 7.90 -13.24 6.07
CA PHE A 504 7.81 -13.10 7.53
C PHE A 504 6.62 -12.25 7.99
N ALA A 505 6.10 -11.36 7.14
CA ALA A 505 5.09 -10.40 7.57
C ALA A 505 3.65 -10.96 7.61
N SER A 506 3.09 -11.50 6.52
CA SER A 506 1.77 -12.20 6.45
C SER A 506 1.27 -12.34 5.01
N ASN A 507 0.25 -13.19 4.79
CA ASN A 507 -0.36 -13.39 3.47
C ASN A 507 -1.13 -12.14 2.96
N VAL A 508 -1.67 -11.29 3.84
CA VAL A 508 -2.53 -10.16 3.43
C VAL A 508 -1.80 -8.83 3.51
N ALA A 509 -1.05 -8.54 4.58
CA ALA A 509 -0.42 -7.24 4.76
C ALA A 509 0.96 -7.15 4.07
N ALA A 510 1.69 -8.27 3.93
CA ALA A 510 3.04 -8.22 3.38
C ALA A 510 3.12 -7.78 1.92
N PRO A 511 2.28 -8.31 0.99
CA PRO A 511 2.37 -7.94 -0.42
C PRO A 511 2.12 -6.45 -0.63
N THR A 512 1.10 -5.88 0.02
CA THR A 512 0.74 -4.48 -0.15
C THR A 512 1.88 -3.55 0.29
N LEU A 513 2.50 -3.83 1.44
CA LEU A 513 3.67 -3.08 1.93
C LEU A 513 4.91 -3.29 1.06
N CYS A 514 5.17 -4.52 0.62
CA CYS A 514 6.31 -4.78 -0.25
C CYS A 514 6.14 -4.09 -1.62
N PHE A 515 4.92 -4.05 -2.17
CA PHE A 515 4.64 -3.36 -3.42
C PHE A 515 4.75 -1.84 -3.30
N THR A 516 4.36 -1.24 -2.17
CA THR A 516 4.59 0.21 -1.97
C THR A 516 6.08 0.55 -1.89
N LEU A 517 6.89 -0.34 -1.31
CA LEU A 517 8.33 -0.14 -1.17
C LEU A 517 9.14 -0.49 -2.42
N VAL A 518 8.66 -1.41 -3.26
CA VAL A 518 9.33 -1.74 -4.52
C VAL A 518 9.02 -0.74 -5.63
N ARG A 519 7.90 -0.01 -5.56
CA ARG A 519 7.50 0.99 -6.57
C ARG A 519 8.60 2.01 -6.92
N PRO A 520 9.29 2.67 -5.96
CA PRO A 520 10.39 3.57 -6.28
C PRO A 520 11.55 2.88 -7.02
N ILE A 521 11.81 1.59 -6.75
CA ILE A 521 12.79 0.81 -7.51
C ILE A 521 12.28 0.59 -8.93
N LEU A 522 11.03 0.14 -9.08
CA LEU A 522 10.42 -0.15 -10.38
C LEU A 522 10.44 1.07 -11.32
N ALA A 523 10.16 2.27 -10.79
CA ALA A 523 10.19 3.53 -11.56
C ALA A 523 11.60 3.89 -12.10
N THR A 524 12.66 3.37 -11.49
CA THR A 524 14.04 3.61 -11.96
C THR A 524 14.55 2.59 -12.96
N LEU A 525 13.77 1.53 -13.24
CA LEU A 525 14.17 0.47 -14.15
C LEU A 525 13.92 0.89 -15.61
N PRO A 526 14.77 0.44 -16.56
CA PRO A 526 14.51 0.63 -17.98
C PRO A 526 13.22 -0.10 -18.39
N ALA A 527 12.49 0.49 -19.34
CA ALA A 527 11.24 -0.06 -19.86
C ALA A 527 11.46 -1.50 -20.37
N GLY A 528 10.62 -2.44 -19.92
CA GLY A 528 10.71 -3.86 -20.28
C GLY A 528 11.70 -4.70 -19.46
N SER A 529 12.31 -4.16 -18.41
CA SER A 529 13.19 -4.93 -17.51
C SER A 529 12.51 -6.22 -17.01
N ARG A 530 13.19 -7.37 -17.17
CA ARG A 530 12.73 -8.67 -16.65
C ARG A 530 12.71 -8.73 -15.13
N PHE A 531 13.40 -7.81 -14.45
CA PHE A 531 13.41 -7.73 -13.00
C PHE A 531 12.07 -7.30 -12.42
N ALA A 532 11.35 -6.38 -13.10
CA ALA A 532 10.07 -5.86 -12.63
C ALA A 532 8.99 -6.96 -12.43
N PRO A 533 8.64 -7.77 -13.45
CA PRO A 533 7.71 -8.88 -13.25
C PRO A 533 8.26 -9.93 -12.27
N CYS A 534 9.58 -10.15 -12.26
CA CYS A 534 10.22 -11.13 -11.38
C CYS A 534 10.07 -10.77 -9.89
N VAL A 535 10.33 -9.51 -9.51
CA VAL A 535 10.20 -9.08 -8.11
C VAL A 535 8.75 -9.00 -7.66
N ILE A 536 7.84 -8.56 -8.54
CA ILE A 536 6.41 -8.51 -8.21
C ILE A 536 5.86 -9.91 -7.98
N LEU A 537 6.17 -10.85 -8.87
CA LEU A 537 5.77 -12.25 -8.71
C LEU A 537 6.45 -12.89 -7.49
N GLY A 538 7.74 -12.62 -7.28
CA GLY A 538 8.50 -13.12 -6.14
C GLY A 538 7.90 -12.72 -4.80
N ILE A 539 7.50 -11.46 -4.63
CA ILE A 539 6.77 -10.98 -3.45
C ILE A 539 5.47 -11.76 -3.27
N ALA A 540 4.69 -11.95 -4.34
CA ALA A 540 3.41 -12.67 -4.27
C ALA A 540 3.58 -14.13 -3.82
N LEU A 541 4.50 -14.87 -4.46
CA LEU A 541 4.78 -16.27 -4.14
C LEU A 541 5.32 -16.42 -2.72
N ALA A 542 6.21 -15.50 -2.31
CA ALA A 542 6.79 -15.52 -0.97
C ALA A 542 5.76 -15.18 0.12
N ALA A 543 4.79 -14.30 -0.15
CA ALA A 543 3.70 -14.02 0.79
C ALA A 543 2.77 -15.23 0.98
N ASN A 544 2.48 -15.99 -0.07
CA ASN A 544 1.69 -17.22 0.05
C ASN A 544 2.40 -18.25 0.95
N ILE A 545 3.72 -18.43 0.75
CA ILE A 545 4.55 -19.26 1.63
C ILE A 545 4.60 -18.68 3.05
N GLY A 546 4.74 -17.37 3.20
CA GLY A 546 4.67 -16.67 4.48
C GLY A 546 3.35 -16.90 5.22
N GLY A 547 2.26 -17.05 4.48
CA GLY A 547 0.96 -17.43 4.98
C GLY A 547 0.93 -18.76 5.75
N GLN A 548 1.92 -19.64 5.59
CA GLN A 548 2.00 -20.91 6.31
C GLN A 548 2.98 -20.88 7.50
N SER A 549 3.80 -19.82 7.61
CA SER A 549 4.92 -19.74 8.57
C SER A 549 4.50 -19.63 10.04
N SER A 550 3.34 -19.04 10.33
CA SER A 550 2.83 -18.78 11.67
C SER A 550 1.35 -19.16 11.78
N PRO A 551 0.88 -19.66 12.94
CA PRO A 551 -0.55 -19.93 13.19
C PRO A 551 -1.49 -18.79 12.78
N ILE A 552 -1.08 -17.54 13.01
CA ILE A 552 -1.89 -16.34 12.76
C ILE A 552 -1.61 -15.67 11.40
N SER A 553 -0.63 -16.14 10.62
CA SER A 553 -0.26 -15.46 9.37
C SER A 553 -1.29 -15.65 8.26
N SER A 554 -2.16 -16.66 8.38
CA SER A 554 -3.28 -16.87 7.48
C SER A 554 -4.46 -17.59 8.15
N PRO A 555 -5.69 -17.39 7.63
CA PRO A 555 -6.88 -18.03 8.19
C PRO A 555 -6.88 -19.56 8.04
N GLN A 556 -6.27 -20.10 6.98
CA GLN A 556 -6.21 -21.55 6.76
C GLN A 556 -5.42 -22.31 7.82
N ASN A 557 -4.37 -21.69 8.40
CA ASN A 557 -3.58 -22.32 9.47
C ASN A 557 -4.40 -22.44 10.75
N LEU A 558 -5.18 -21.40 11.03
CA LEU A 558 -6.07 -21.36 12.17
C LEU A 558 -7.17 -22.42 12.08
N ILE A 559 -7.74 -22.60 10.88
CA ILE A 559 -8.71 -23.68 10.62
C ILE A 559 -8.07 -25.05 10.85
N ALA A 560 -6.81 -25.24 10.42
CA ALA A 560 -6.08 -26.47 10.67
C ALA A 560 -5.86 -26.73 12.17
N LEU A 561 -5.38 -25.73 12.92
CA LEU A 561 -5.15 -25.81 14.38
C LEU A 561 -6.42 -26.21 15.15
N GLN A 562 -7.56 -25.66 14.76
CA GLN A 562 -8.84 -25.92 15.42
C GLN A 562 -9.34 -27.36 15.25
N GLU A 563 -8.99 -28.00 14.14
CA GLU A 563 -9.41 -29.37 13.86
C GLU A 563 -8.43 -30.42 14.40
N MET A 564 -7.24 -30.01 14.83
CA MET A 564 -6.29 -30.89 15.52
C MET A 564 -6.73 -31.15 16.97
N ASP A 565 -6.68 -32.42 17.38
CA ASP A 565 -6.94 -32.85 18.75
C ASP A 565 -5.85 -33.85 19.17
N PRO A 566 -4.90 -33.49 20.07
CA PRO A 566 -4.71 -32.16 20.66
C PRO A 566 -4.19 -31.13 19.64
N SER A 567 -4.45 -29.84 19.90
CA SER A 567 -3.92 -28.72 19.12
C SER A 567 -2.39 -28.66 19.21
N LEU A 568 -1.75 -28.09 18.18
CA LEU A 568 -0.30 -27.93 18.14
C LEU A 568 0.11 -26.63 18.84
N ASP A 569 1.06 -26.70 19.76
CA ASP A 569 1.70 -25.53 20.35
C ASP A 569 2.31 -24.65 19.26
N TRP A 570 2.37 -23.34 19.52
CA TRP A 570 3.05 -22.39 18.63
C TRP A 570 4.50 -22.78 18.34
N LEU A 571 5.21 -23.28 19.35
CA LEU A 571 6.59 -23.74 19.18
C LEU A 571 6.66 -24.98 18.27
N GLY A 572 5.73 -25.92 18.43
CA GLY A 572 5.60 -27.09 17.56
C GLY A 572 5.28 -26.69 16.11
N TRP A 573 4.39 -25.70 15.93
CA TRP A 573 4.09 -25.14 14.62
C TRP A 573 5.33 -24.53 13.97
N PHE A 574 6.05 -23.66 14.68
CA PHE A 574 7.26 -23.01 14.16
C PHE A 574 8.39 -24.00 13.85
N ALA A 575 8.56 -25.04 14.66
CA ALA A 575 9.58 -26.06 14.46
C ALA A 575 9.43 -26.77 13.10
N VAL A 576 8.22 -26.90 12.58
CA VAL A 576 7.95 -27.51 11.28
C VAL A 576 7.77 -26.45 10.17
N ALA A 577 6.96 -25.43 10.41
CA ALA A 577 6.56 -24.46 9.38
C ALA A 577 7.70 -23.53 8.94
N LEU A 578 8.60 -23.11 9.83
CA LEU A 578 9.71 -22.22 9.47
C LEU A 578 10.74 -22.91 8.57
N PRO A 579 11.23 -24.13 8.86
CA PRO A 579 12.09 -24.85 7.93
C PRO A 579 11.44 -25.11 6.57
N VAL A 580 10.16 -25.54 6.56
CA VAL A 580 9.40 -25.77 5.32
C VAL A 580 9.30 -24.50 4.49
N SER A 581 9.01 -23.36 5.12
CA SER A 581 8.91 -22.06 4.44
C SER A 581 10.26 -21.58 3.92
N GLY A 582 11.32 -21.72 4.72
CA GLY A 582 12.68 -21.35 4.33
C GLY A 582 13.18 -22.14 3.12
N VAL A 583 13.02 -23.47 3.12
CA VAL A 583 13.38 -24.33 1.98
C VAL A 583 12.54 -23.96 0.75
N SER A 584 11.23 -23.76 0.92
CA SER A 584 10.34 -23.36 -0.19
C SER A 584 10.78 -22.04 -0.82
N ILE A 585 11.13 -21.03 -0.03
CA ILE A 585 11.58 -19.72 -0.54
C ILE A 585 12.88 -19.85 -1.31
N VAL A 586 13.86 -20.59 -0.80
CA VAL A 586 15.14 -20.77 -1.50
C VAL A 586 14.91 -21.46 -2.84
N LEU A 587 14.07 -22.49 -2.90
CA LEU A 587 13.78 -23.20 -4.16
C LEU A 587 12.98 -22.33 -5.14
N ILE A 588 11.98 -21.59 -4.67
CA ILE A 588 11.21 -20.66 -5.51
C ILE A 588 12.11 -19.51 -6.00
N TRP A 589 13.02 -19.01 -5.17
CA TRP A 589 14.00 -18.01 -5.56
C TRP A 589 14.90 -18.53 -6.68
N LEU A 590 15.46 -19.74 -6.55
CA LEU A 590 16.25 -20.38 -7.62
C LEU A 590 15.43 -20.56 -8.91
N LEU A 591 14.15 -20.93 -8.80
CA LEU A 591 13.25 -21.05 -9.95
C LEU A 591 13.05 -19.70 -10.66
N LEU A 592 12.84 -18.62 -9.90
CA LEU A 592 12.65 -17.28 -10.45
C LEU A 592 13.95 -16.75 -11.09
N LEU A 593 15.11 -17.04 -10.49
CA LEU A 593 16.41 -16.74 -11.09
C LEU A 593 16.58 -17.45 -12.44
N ALA A 594 16.24 -18.74 -12.52
CA ALA A 594 16.35 -19.51 -13.76
C ALA A 594 15.36 -19.06 -14.85
N SER A 595 14.14 -18.68 -14.46
CA SER A 595 13.08 -18.34 -15.42
C SER A 595 13.18 -16.90 -15.95
N PHE A 596 13.44 -15.92 -15.09
CA PHE A 596 13.49 -14.50 -15.47
C PHE A 596 14.91 -13.99 -15.74
N ASN A 597 15.93 -14.62 -15.13
CA ASN A 597 17.33 -14.19 -15.18
C ASN A 597 17.50 -12.68 -14.81
N PRO A 598 17.11 -12.29 -13.58
CA PRO A 598 16.91 -10.88 -13.19
C PRO A 598 18.16 -10.00 -13.18
N GLY A 599 19.35 -10.58 -13.33
CA GLY A 599 20.62 -9.84 -13.36
C GLY A 599 20.91 -9.12 -14.68
N LYS A 600 20.16 -9.42 -15.75
CA LYS A 600 20.41 -8.86 -17.09
C LYS A 600 19.21 -8.07 -17.60
N THR A 601 19.48 -6.95 -18.27
CA THR A 601 18.47 -6.21 -19.04
C THR A 601 18.08 -6.99 -20.32
N ILE A 602 17.05 -6.53 -21.04
CA ILE A 602 16.67 -7.12 -22.35
C ILE A 602 17.87 -7.11 -23.31
N ASP A 603 18.70 -6.07 -23.23
CA ASP A 603 19.88 -5.86 -24.07
C ASP A 603 21.13 -6.62 -23.58
N GLY A 604 21.03 -7.33 -22.44
CA GLY A 604 22.08 -8.18 -21.90
C GLY A 604 23.10 -7.49 -20.99
N GLU A 605 22.89 -6.21 -20.65
CA GLU A 605 23.73 -5.45 -19.71
C GLU A 605 23.40 -5.80 -18.26
N ASP A 606 24.39 -5.63 -17.37
CA ASP A 606 24.24 -5.91 -15.93
C ASP A 606 23.37 -4.83 -15.27
N LEU A 607 22.22 -5.25 -14.74
CA LEU A 607 21.30 -4.36 -14.04
C LEU A 607 21.77 -4.10 -12.62
N THR A 608 21.94 -2.83 -12.24
CA THR A 608 22.26 -2.42 -10.87
C THR A 608 21.07 -1.69 -10.24
N ILE A 609 20.66 -2.12 -9.05
CA ILE A 609 19.54 -1.52 -8.34
C ILE A 609 20.09 -0.52 -7.32
N LYS A 610 19.51 0.69 -7.29
CA LYS A 610 19.84 1.67 -6.26
C LYS A 610 19.33 1.17 -4.90
N PRO A 611 20.19 1.12 -3.87
CA PRO A 611 19.81 0.56 -2.57
C PRO A 611 18.80 1.49 -1.88
N ILE A 612 17.83 0.90 -1.19
CA ILE A 612 16.89 1.64 -0.36
C ILE A 612 17.61 2.10 0.91
N ARG A 613 17.61 3.42 1.16
CA ARG A 613 18.16 3.99 2.39
C ARG A 613 17.22 3.65 3.56
N PRO A 614 17.74 3.16 4.69
CA PRO A 614 16.92 2.88 5.85
C PRO A 614 16.40 4.20 6.44
N THR A 615 15.15 4.22 6.91
CA THR A 615 14.63 5.33 7.71
C THR A 615 15.38 5.37 9.05
N ARG A 616 16.18 6.42 9.28
CA ARG A 616 16.96 6.65 10.51
C ARG A 616 16.13 7.31 11.62
N GLU A 617 14.90 6.84 11.82
CA GLU A 617 14.07 7.34 12.91
C GLU A 617 14.38 6.55 14.20
N ARG A 618 14.57 7.27 15.31
CA ARG A 618 14.72 6.66 16.65
C ARG A 618 13.38 6.04 17.06
N PHE A 619 13.39 4.87 17.70
CA PHE A 619 12.17 4.21 18.15
C PHE A 619 11.42 5.10 19.15
N SER A 620 10.17 5.44 18.85
CA SER A 620 9.33 6.21 19.76
C SER A 620 8.92 5.38 20.99
N ALA A 621 8.67 6.03 22.12
CA ALA A 621 8.14 5.36 23.33
C ALA A 621 6.86 4.55 23.04
N LYS A 622 5.99 5.05 22.13
CA LYS A 622 4.80 4.32 21.67
C LYS A 622 5.18 3.04 20.93
N GLN A 623 6.20 3.09 20.07
CA GLN A 623 6.68 1.92 19.31
C GLN A 623 7.34 0.88 20.22
N TYR A 624 8.06 1.31 21.26
CA TYR A 624 8.59 0.42 22.29
C TYR A 624 7.47 -0.29 23.05
N TYR A 625 6.43 0.44 23.47
CA TYR A 625 5.27 -0.16 24.13
C TYR A 625 4.57 -1.20 23.23
N VAL A 626 4.29 -0.85 21.96
CA VAL A 626 3.67 -1.79 21.01
C VAL A 626 4.54 -3.02 20.79
N SER A 627 5.84 -2.85 20.60
CA SER A 627 6.78 -3.96 20.42
C SER A 627 6.83 -4.86 21.65
N PHE A 628 6.86 -4.28 22.86
CA PHE A 628 6.87 -5.01 24.12
C PHE A 628 5.61 -5.87 24.28
N ILE A 629 4.42 -5.30 24.06
CA ILE A 629 3.15 -6.05 24.17
C ILE A 629 3.08 -7.17 23.12
N CYS A 630 3.55 -6.93 21.89
CA CYS A 630 3.59 -7.96 20.86
C CYS A 630 4.52 -9.12 21.24
N ILE A 631 5.75 -8.82 21.67
CA ILE A 631 6.72 -9.83 22.10
C ILE A 631 6.21 -10.59 23.33
N LEU A 632 5.59 -9.89 24.29
CA LEU A 632 4.98 -10.50 25.47
C LEU A 632 3.86 -11.47 25.07
N THR A 633 2.97 -11.07 24.17
CA THR A 633 1.85 -11.92 23.71
C THR A 633 2.37 -13.16 22.98
N ILE A 634 3.35 -13.00 22.08
CA ILE A 634 3.99 -14.13 21.38
C ILE A 634 4.69 -15.05 22.38
N GLY A 635 5.39 -14.49 23.37
CA GLY A 635 6.02 -15.25 24.45
C GLY A 635 5.00 -16.06 25.24
N LEU A 636 3.87 -15.46 25.62
CA LEU A 636 2.77 -16.14 26.31
C LEU A 636 2.21 -17.31 25.50
N TRP A 637 1.97 -17.14 24.19
CA TRP A 637 1.53 -18.24 23.31
C TRP A 637 2.58 -19.36 23.18
N CYS A 638 3.87 -19.03 23.15
CA CYS A 638 4.93 -20.04 23.09
C CYS A 638 5.05 -20.86 24.38
N PHE A 639 4.58 -20.35 25.53
CA PHE A 639 4.67 -21.02 26.83
C PHE A 639 3.30 -21.41 27.42
N GLU A 640 2.24 -21.36 26.61
CA GLU A 640 0.85 -21.57 27.02
C GLU A 640 0.65 -22.82 27.88
N HIS A 641 1.11 -23.99 27.42
CA HIS A 641 0.94 -25.24 28.16
C HIS A 641 1.57 -25.26 29.57
N LYS A 642 2.59 -24.44 29.81
CA LYS A 642 3.20 -24.31 31.15
C LYS A 642 2.46 -23.31 32.04
N LEU A 643 1.71 -22.40 31.42
CA LEU A 643 1.00 -21.28 32.06
C LEU A 643 -0.52 -21.44 32.05
N GLU A 644 -1.03 -22.59 31.60
CA GLU A 644 -2.46 -22.89 31.49
C GLU A 644 -3.20 -22.66 32.82
N TYR A 645 -2.56 -22.98 33.95
CA TYR A 645 -3.13 -22.78 35.29
C TYR A 645 -3.37 -21.30 35.67
N LEU A 646 -2.63 -20.37 35.05
CA LEU A 646 -2.65 -18.95 35.38
C LEU A 646 -3.38 -18.11 34.33
N VAL A 647 -3.15 -18.40 33.05
CA VAL A 647 -3.59 -17.56 31.92
C VAL A 647 -4.75 -18.20 31.13
N GLY A 648 -4.98 -19.50 31.31
CA GLY A 648 -5.95 -20.26 30.53
C GLY A 648 -5.41 -20.64 29.14
N ASP A 649 -6.34 -20.81 28.19
CA ASP A 649 -6.08 -21.21 26.80
C ASP A 649 -5.66 -20.02 25.91
N MET A 650 -5.08 -20.30 24.74
CA MET A 650 -4.61 -19.36 23.72
C MET A 650 -5.60 -18.24 23.39
N GLY A 651 -6.90 -18.55 23.42
CA GLY A 651 -7.94 -17.56 23.15
C GLY A 651 -7.97 -16.43 24.20
N ILE A 652 -7.71 -16.72 25.47
CA ILE A 652 -7.66 -15.70 26.53
C ILE A 652 -6.42 -14.83 26.40
N ILE A 653 -5.27 -15.42 26.06
CA ILE A 653 -4.03 -14.68 25.79
C ILE A 653 -4.25 -13.66 24.66
N ALA A 654 -5.06 -14.01 23.65
CA ALA A 654 -5.37 -13.12 22.53
C ALA A 654 -6.16 -11.85 22.91
N ILE A 655 -6.77 -11.81 24.11
CA ILE A 655 -7.46 -10.63 24.63
C ILE A 655 -6.46 -9.58 25.16
N VAL A 656 -5.26 -9.99 25.59
CA VAL A 656 -4.22 -9.09 26.11
C VAL A 656 -3.89 -7.93 25.16
N PRO A 657 -3.53 -8.16 23.88
CA PRO A 657 -3.24 -7.06 22.96
C PRO A 657 -4.47 -6.18 22.66
N ILE A 658 -5.69 -6.72 22.75
CA ILE A 658 -6.93 -5.95 22.56
C ILE A 658 -7.09 -4.95 23.69
N LEU A 659 -7.00 -5.41 24.94
CA LEU A 659 -7.09 -4.53 26.10
C LEU A 659 -5.94 -3.52 26.13
N ALA A 660 -4.73 -3.95 25.80
CA ALA A 660 -3.55 -3.07 25.78
C ALA A 660 -3.68 -1.97 24.71
N PHE A 661 -3.98 -2.31 23.45
CA PHE A 661 -3.95 -1.33 22.36
C PHE A 661 -5.20 -0.47 22.25
N PHE A 662 -6.40 -1.03 22.50
CA PHE A 662 -7.62 -0.22 22.55
C PHE A 662 -7.75 0.52 23.88
N GLY A 663 -7.31 -0.06 25.00
CA GLY A 663 -7.35 0.59 26.31
C GLY A 663 -6.41 1.79 26.43
N THR A 664 -5.23 1.74 25.79
CA THR A 664 -4.29 2.88 25.75
C THR A 664 -4.60 3.90 24.64
N GLY A 665 -5.59 3.62 23.77
CA GLY A 665 -5.97 4.50 22.66
C GLY A 665 -4.99 4.50 21.48
N ILE A 666 -4.06 3.54 21.41
CA ILE A 666 -3.17 3.32 20.26
C ILE A 666 -4.00 2.91 19.04
N LEU A 667 -4.99 2.04 19.25
CA LEU A 667 -6.02 1.70 18.27
C LEU A 667 -7.32 2.40 18.62
N LYS A 668 -8.00 2.92 17.60
CA LYS A 668 -9.30 3.59 17.70
C LYS A 668 -10.41 2.68 17.17
N LYS A 669 -11.67 3.04 17.43
CA LYS A 669 -12.85 2.33 16.89
C LYS A 669 -12.76 2.09 15.37
N ALA A 670 -12.28 3.08 14.62
CA ALA A 670 -12.14 2.95 13.16
C ALA A 670 -11.17 1.82 12.75
N ASP A 671 -10.17 1.50 13.57
CA ASP A 671 -9.23 0.41 13.30
C ASP A 671 -9.88 -0.96 13.57
N PHE A 672 -10.82 -1.05 14.53
CA PHE A 672 -11.63 -2.24 14.77
C PHE A 672 -12.62 -2.51 13.63
N ASP A 673 -13.22 -1.44 13.08
CA ASP A 673 -14.13 -1.54 11.94
C ASP A 673 -13.39 -2.02 10.66
N GLN A 674 -12.06 -1.85 10.59
CA GLN A 674 -11.20 -2.31 9.50
C GLN A 674 -10.72 -3.76 9.63
N PHE A 675 -11.04 -4.46 10.73
CA PHE A 675 -10.69 -5.87 10.85
C PHE A 675 -11.36 -6.71 9.77
N LEU A 676 -10.75 -7.84 9.42
CA LEU A 676 -11.24 -8.76 8.38
C LEU A 676 -12.43 -9.60 8.92
N TRP A 677 -13.53 -8.94 9.27
CA TRP A 677 -14.75 -9.57 9.80
C TRP A 677 -15.29 -10.67 8.89
N THR A 678 -15.20 -10.49 7.58
CA THR A 678 -15.54 -11.52 6.57
C THR A 678 -14.82 -12.84 6.84
N VAL A 679 -13.53 -12.80 7.21
CA VAL A 679 -12.73 -13.99 7.53
C VAL A 679 -13.15 -14.59 8.86
N VAL A 680 -13.46 -13.76 9.86
CA VAL A 680 -13.96 -14.22 11.16
C VAL A 680 -15.26 -15.01 10.98
N PHE A 681 -16.23 -14.46 10.23
CA PHE A 681 -17.49 -15.15 9.94
C PHE A 681 -17.30 -16.40 9.06
N LEU A 682 -16.34 -16.36 8.12
CA LEU A 682 -15.98 -17.52 7.32
C LEU A 682 -15.45 -18.68 8.19
N ALA A 683 -14.55 -18.38 9.12
CA ALA A 683 -14.01 -19.34 10.07
C ALA A 683 -15.11 -19.88 11.01
N MET A 684 -15.98 -19.03 11.55
CA MET A 684 -17.10 -19.46 12.39
C MET A 684 -18.07 -20.41 11.65
N GLY A 685 -18.41 -20.12 10.40
CA GLY A 685 -19.24 -21.01 9.59
C GLY A 685 -18.56 -22.33 9.24
N GLY A 686 -17.24 -22.30 8.99
CA GLY A 686 -16.44 -23.52 8.80
C GLY A 686 -16.42 -24.41 10.04
N ILE A 687 -16.25 -23.83 11.24
CA ILE A 687 -16.31 -24.55 12.51
C ILE A 687 -17.70 -25.16 12.73
N ALA A 688 -18.76 -24.39 12.46
CA ALA A 688 -20.13 -24.88 12.56
C ALA A 688 -20.37 -26.07 11.61
N LEU A 689 -19.86 -26.01 10.37
CA LEU A 689 -19.94 -27.10 9.41
C LEU A 689 -19.17 -28.34 9.88
N GLY A 690 -17.90 -28.18 10.29
CA GLY A 690 -17.05 -29.27 10.74
C GLY A 690 -17.65 -30.04 11.92
N LYS A 691 -18.13 -29.33 12.95
CA LYS A 691 -18.82 -29.96 14.09
C LYS A 691 -20.16 -30.58 13.71
N ALA A 692 -20.91 -29.99 12.78
CA ALA A 692 -22.14 -30.60 12.28
C ALA A 692 -21.88 -31.91 11.52
N VAL A 693 -20.80 -31.96 10.73
CA VAL A 693 -20.36 -33.16 10.00
C VAL A 693 -20.03 -34.30 10.96
N VAL A 694 -19.28 -34.01 12.04
CA VAL A 694 -19.01 -34.99 13.11
C VAL A 694 -20.30 -35.40 13.84
N SER A 695 -21.08 -34.44 14.32
CA SER A 695 -22.29 -34.72 15.13
C SER A 695 -23.40 -35.47 14.35
N SER A 696 -23.48 -35.28 13.04
CA SER A 696 -24.50 -35.93 12.20
C SER A 696 -24.27 -37.44 12.01
N GLY A 697 -23.05 -37.95 12.23
CA GLY A 697 -22.64 -39.31 11.87
C GLY A 697 -22.34 -39.48 10.36
N LEU A 698 -22.25 -38.37 9.61
CA LEU A 698 -21.87 -38.40 8.19
C LEU A 698 -20.51 -39.06 7.98
N LEU A 699 -19.55 -38.75 8.86
CA LEU A 699 -18.20 -39.27 8.76
C LEU A 699 -18.14 -40.79 8.97
N GLU A 700 -18.82 -41.30 10.00
CA GLU A 700 -18.92 -42.75 10.27
C GLU A 700 -19.47 -43.54 9.07
N THR A 701 -20.34 -42.89 8.28
CA THR A 701 -20.94 -43.48 7.08
C THR A 701 -19.99 -43.42 5.89
N MET A 702 -19.24 -42.32 5.74
CA MET A 702 -18.23 -42.13 4.69
C MET A 702 -16.96 -42.97 4.93
N ASP A 703 -16.70 -43.34 6.18
CA ASP A 703 -15.54 -44.08 6.63
C ASP A 703 -15.35 -45.42 5.90
N VAL A 704 -16.44 -46.14 5.61
CA VAL A 704 -16.40 -47.38 4.80
C VAL A 704 -15.85 -47.11 3.40
N VAL A 705 -16.27 -46.01 2.77
CA VAL A 705 -15.83 -45.61 1.43
C VAL A 705 -14.38 -45.14 1.46
N ILE A 706 -14.01 -44.34 2.45
CA ILE A 706 -12.65 -43.83 2.63
C ILE A 706 -11.68 -44.98 2.86
N ARG A 707 -12.00 -45.91 3.77
CA ARG A 707 -11.15 -47.09 4.01
C ARG A 707 -11.02 -47.95 2.76
N ALA A 708 -12.09 -48.16 1.99
CA ALA A 708 -12.02 -48.90 0.73
C ALA A 708 -11.08 -48.22 -0.30
N MET A 709 -11.07 -46.89 -0.38
CA MET A 709 -10.20 -46.14 -1.29
C MET A 709 -8.74 -46.11 -0.86
N VAL A 710 -8.47 -46.18 0.45
CA VAL A 710 -7.13 -46.01 1.02
C VAL A 710 -6.48 -47.35 1.42
N HIS A 711 -7.24 -48.45 1.41
CA HIS A 711 -6.77 -49.78 1.78
C HIS A 711 -5.55 -50.22 0.95
N GLY A 712 -4.42 -50.49 1.61
CA GLY A 712 -3.17 -50.92 0.98
C GLY A 712 -2.20 -49.80 0.61
N LEU A 713 -2.57 -48.53 0.77
CA LEU A 713 -1.64 -47.41 0.58
C LEU A 713 -0.78 -47.17 1.83
N SER A 714 0.50 -46.84 1.61
CA SER A 714 1.36 -46.37 2.70
C SER A 714 0.91 -45.00 3.19
N MET A 715 1.16 -44.69 4.47
CA MET A 715 0.85 -43.38 5.07
C MET A 715 1.43 -42.21 4.26
N TYR A 716 2.65 -42.37 3.75
CA TYR A 716 3.30 -41.37 2.89
C TYR A 716 2.60 -41.23 1.52
N SER A 717 2.10 -42.33 0.95
CA SER A 717 1.31 -42.29 -0.29
C SER A 717 -0.01 -41.54 -0.09
N VAL A 718 -0.65 -41.68 1.07
CA VAL A 718 -1.86 -40.91 1.41
C VAL A 718 -1.54 -39.43 1.51
N VAL A 719 -0.44 -39.07 2.18
CA VAL A 719 0.03 -37.67 2.28
C VAL A 719 0.26 -37.07 0.89
N LEU A 720 0.93 -37.79 -0.02
CA LEU A 720 1.18 -37.31 -1.38
C LEU A 720 -0.11 -37.12 -2.18
N LEU A 721 -1.02 -38.11 -2.12
CA LEU A 721 -2.31 -38.04 -2.82
C LEU A 721 -3.15 -36.86 -2.32
N LEU A 722 -3.26 -36.73 -0.99
CA LEU A 722 -4.00 -35.65 -0.37
C LEU A 722 -3.38 -34.28 -0.70
N SER A 723 -2.06 -34.14 -0.60
CA SER A 723 -1.35 -32.90 -0.93
C SER A 723 -1.56 -32.50 -2.39
N PHE A 724 -1.59 -33.47 -3.31
CA PHE A 724 -1.89 -33.22 -4.72
C PHE A 724 -3.33 -32.72 -4.93
N ILE A 725 -4.32 -33.35 -4.28
CA ILE A 725 -5.72 -32.88 -4.33
C ILE A 725 -5.82 -31.46 -3.78
N VAL A 726 -5.20 -31.18 -2.64
CA VAL A 726 -5.19 -29.85 -2.00
C VAL A 726 -4.55 -28.82 -2.91
N LEU A 727 -3.42 -29.14 -3.56
CA LEU A 727 -2.76 -28.26 -4.52
C LEU A 727 -3.70 -27.89 -5.68
N VAL A 728 -4.37 -28.87 -6.28
CA VAL A 728 -5.28 -28.63 -7.41
C VAL A 728 -6.44 -27.75 -6.96
N VAL A 729 -7.12 -28.12 -5.86
CA VAL A 729 -8.28 -27.38 -5.35
C VAL A 729 -7.91 -25.95 -4.93
N SER A 730 -6.81 -25.77 -4.20
CA SER A 730 -6.34 -24.43 -3.76
C SER A 730 -5.81 -23.56 -4.89
N THR A 731 -5.55 -24.11 -6.08
CA THR A 731 -5.17 -23.31 -7.25
C THR A 731 -6.37 -22.68 -7.93
N PHE A 732 -7.53 -23.34 -7.92
CA PHE A 732 -8.77 -22.85 -8.56
C PHE A 732 -9.69 -22.10 -7.61
N ILE A 733 -9.59 -22.38 -6.30
CA ILE A 733 -10.43 -21.81 -5.25
C ILE A 733 -9.54 -21.08 -4.23
N SER A 734 -10.08 -20.06 -3.55
CA SER A 734 -9.37 -19.36 -2.46
C SER A 734 -8.81 -20.32 -1.39
N HIS A 735 -7.58 -20.07 -0.95
CA HIS A 735 -6.86 -20.91 0.04
C HIS A 735 -7.65 -21.16 1.32
N THR A 736 -8.35 -20.14 1.82
CA THR A 736 -9.13 -20.26 3.06
C THR A 736 -10.30 -21.23 2.87
N ILE A 737 -11.00 -21.14 1.74
CA ILE A 737 -12.12 -22.04 1.41
C ILE A 737 -11.61 -23.48 1.25
N ALA A 738 -10.49 -23.65 0.53
CA ALA A 738 -9.88 -24.96 0.34
C ALA A 738 -9.55 -25.61 1.70
N SER A 739 -9.05 -24.84 2.68
CA SER A 739 -8.81 -25.34 4.03
C SER A 739 -10.10 -25.70 4.76
N VAL A 740 -11.14 -24.84 4.75
CA VAL A 740 -12.45 -25.15 5.37
C VAL A 740 -13.03 -26.47 4.84
N LEU A 741 -12.85 -26.76 3.56
CA LEU A 741 -13.34 -27.98 2.93
C LEU A 741 -12.47 -29.21 3.25
N LEU A 742 -11.16 -29.10 3.04
CA LEU A 742 -10.26 -30.25 2.96
C LEU A 742 -9.69 -30.64 4.32
N VAL A 743 -9.56 -29.71 5.28
CA VAL A 743 -9.06 -30.01 6.62
C VAL A 743 -9.96 -31.00 7.37
N PRO A 744 -11.30 -30.83 7.44
CA PRO A 744 -12.17 -31.81 8.09
C PRO A 744 -12.10 -33.19 7.44
N ILE A 745 -11.95 -33.24 6.11
CA ILE A 745 -11.78 -34.50 5.37
C ILE A 745 -10.43 -35.15 5.74
N ALA A 746 -9.35 -34.36 5.82
CA ALA A 746 -8.02 -34.83 6.20
C ALA A 746 -7.98 -35.39 7.64
N LYS A 747 -8.69 -34.74 8.57
CA LYS A 747 -8.88 -35.22 9.94
C LYS A 747 -9.49 -36.62 9.93
N GLU A 748 -10.59 -36.79 9.20
CA GLU A 748 -11.31 -38.07 9.21
C GLU A 748 -10.52 -39.19 8.56
N VAL A 749 -9.90 -38.92 7.41
CA VAL A 749 -8.99 -39.88 6.76
C VAL A 749 -7.88 -40.29 7.73
N GLY A 750 -7.36 -39.35 8.50
CA GLY A 750 -6.29 -39.60 9.45
C GLY A 750 -6.71 -40.38 10.69
N THR A 751 -7.91 -40.13 11.24
CA THR A 751 -8.43 -40.87 12.40
C THR A 751 -8.68 -42.34 12.06
N ASN A 752 -9.11 -42.62 10.83
CA ASN A 752 -9.46 -43.96 10.37
C ASN A 752 -8.28 -44.76 9.79
N LEU A 753 -7.11 -44.14 9.67
CA LEU A 753 -5.88 -44.81 9.29
C LEU A 753 -5.20 -45.49 10.50
N PRO A 754 -4.52 -46.64 10.30
CA PRO A 754 -3.78 -47.29 11.37
C PRO A 754 -2.71 -46.35 11.95
N GLY A 755 -2.73 -46.17 13.28
CA GLY A 755 -1.88 -45.21 13.99
C GLY A 755 -2.46 -43.80 14.13
N SER A 756 -3.70 -43.58 13.69
CA SER A 756 -4.47 -42.33 13.83
C SER A 756 -3.69 -41.04 13.51
N PRO A 757 -3.00 -40.91 12.35
CA PRO A 757 -2.20 -39.73 12.01
C PRO A 757 -3.02 -38.50 11.61
N ALA A 758 -4.18 -38.25 12.24
CA ALA A 758 -5.04 -37.11 11.98
C ALA A 758 -4.27 -35.78 12.08
N ARG A 759 -3.48 -35.60 13.14
CA ARG A 759 -2.70 -34.38 13.36
C ARG A 759 -1.76 -34.06 12.21
N LEU A 760 -1.08 -35.08 11.67
CA LEU A 760 -0.18 -34.93 10.54
C LEU A 760 -0.92 -34.55 9.25
N LEU A 761 -2.01 -35.26 8.92
CA LEU A 761 -2.76 -34.99 7.69
C LEU A 761 -3.40 -33.61 7.71
N ILE A 762 -3.94 -33.19 8.85
CA ILE A 762 -4.49 -31.85 9.04
C ILE A 762 -3.39 -30.79 8.85
N PHE A 763 -2.23 -30.99 9.48
CA PHE A 763 -1.12 -30.04 9.41
C PHE A 763 -0.60 -29.88 7.99
N VAL A 764 -0.32 -30.99 7.29
CA VAL A 764 0.12 -30.98 5.90
C VAL A 764 -0.94 -30.34 4.99
N THR A 765 -2.23 -30.65 5.21
CA THR A 765 -3.33 -30.08 4.41
C THR A 765 -3.43 -28.57 4.61
N GLY A 766 -3.31 -28.08 5.85
CA GLY A 766 -3.32 -26.65 6.17
C GLY A 766 -2.19 -25.88 5.48
N LEU A 767 -0.96 -26.41 5.54
CA LEU A 767 0.19 -25.83 4.85
C LEU A 767 0.02 -25.89 3.32
N ALA A 768 -0.35 -27.06 2.77
CA ALA A 768 -0.53 -27.27 1.34
C ALA A 768 -1.62 -26.37 0.74
N ALA A 769 -2.66 -26.02 1.49
CA ALA A 769 -3.71 -25.10 1.04
C ALA A 769 -3.16 -23.70 0.68
N SER A 770 -2.05 -23.28 1.30
CA SER A 770 -1.37 -22.01 0.99
C SER A 770 -0.47 -22.09 -0.26
N THR A 771 -0.26 -23.29 -0.83
CA THR A 771 0.67 -23.51 -1.94
C THR A 771 0.06 -23.30 -3.33
N GLY A 772 -1.27 -23.07 -3.42
CA GLY A 772 -1.97 -22.80 -4.67
C GLY A 772 -1.64 -21.43 -5.25
N MET A 773 -0.56 -21.33 -6.03
CA MET A 773 0.01 -20.07 -6.51
C MET A 773 -0.02 -19.92 -8.04
N GLY A 774 -0.62 -20.89 -8.75
CA GLY A 774 -0.59 -20.97 -10.22
C GLY A 774 -1.46 -19.96 -10.96
N LEU A 775 -2.45 -19.35 -10.29
CA LEU A 775 -3.40 -18.43 -10.92
C LEU A 775 -3.50 -17.10 -10.15
N PRO A 776 -3.80 -15.98 -10.83
CA PRO A 776 -4.04 -14.68 -10.17
C PRO A 776 -5.17 -14.69 -9.13
N VAL A 777 -6.17 -15.56 -9.34
CA VAL A 777 -7.39 -15.63 -8.51
C VAL A 777 -7.25 -16.51 -7.27
N SER A 778 -6.17 -17.28 -7.13
CA SER A 778 -6.05 -18.30 -6.09
C SER A 778 -5.86 -17.74 -4.68
N GLY A 779 -5.34 -16.51 -4.56
CA GLY A 779 -5.08 -15.89 -3.28
C GLY A 779 -4.88 -14.38 -3.36
N PHE A 780 -4.96 -13.72 -2.20
CA PHE A 780 -4.83 -12.27 -2.10
C PHE A 780 -3.48 -11.72 -2.60
N PRO A 781 -2.31 -12.32 -2.30
CA PRO A 781 -1.04 -11.87 -2.88
C PRO A 781 -1.02 -11.93 -4.40
N ASN A 782 -1.58 -13.01 -4.97
CA ASN A 782 -1.60 -13.24 -6.41
C ASN A 782 -2.45 -12.19 -7.12
N GLN A 783 -3.62 -11.87 -6.56
CA GLN A 783 -4.50 -10.84 -7.10
C GLN A 783 -3.86 -9.44 -7.00
N THR A 784 -3.22 -9.14 -5.86
CA THR A 784 -2.55 -7.86 -5.64
C THR A 784 -1.36 -7.69 -6.59
N ALA A 785 -0.61 -8.76 -6.86
CA ALA A 785 0.49 -8.78 -7.81
C ALA A 785 0.01 -8.62 -9.26
N ALA A 786 -1.06 -9.32 -9.64
CA ALA A 786 -1.64 -9.27 -10.97
C ALA A 786 -2.26 -7.90 -11.31
N SER A 787 -2.55 -7.07 -10.32
CA SER A 787 -3.08 -5.70 -10.49
C SER A 787 -2.01 -4.61 -10.43
N GLN A 788 -0.72 -4.96 -10.29
CA GLN A 788 0.34 -3.96 -10.35
C GLN A 788 0.56 -3.47 -11.79
N GLU A 789 0.55 -2.15 -11.94
CA GLU A 789 0.70 -1.43 -13.22
C GLU A 789 1.92 -0.52 -13.20
N ASP A 790 2.54 -0.36 -14.36
CA ASP A 790 3.62 0.59 -14.63
C ASP A 790 3.10 2.04 -14.76
N GLU A 791 3.98 3.04 -14.85
CA GLU A 791 3.63 4.47 -14.98
C GLU A 791 2.84 4.79 -16.26
N VAL A 792 2.95 3.94 -17.29
CA VAL A 792 2.17 4.01 -18.54
C VAL A 792 0.80 3.32 -18.39
N GLY A 793 0.60 2.61 -17.28
CA GLY A 793 -0.58 1.84 -16.91
C GLY A 793 -0.73 0.52 -17.68
N ASN A 794 0.40 -0.08 -18.06
CA ASN A 794 0.47 -1.46 -18.52
C ASN A 794 0.67 -2.38 -17.30
N LEU A 795 0.07 -3.56 -17.32
CA LEU A 795 0.25 -4.56 -16.26
C LEU A 795 1.68 -5.12 -16.30
N TYR A 796 2.32 -5.23 -15.14
CA TYR A 796 3.65 -5.84 -15.04
C TYR A 796 3.61 -7.35 -15.29
N LEU A 797 2.53 -8.02 -14.90
CA LEU A 797 2.37 -9.47 -15.00
C LEU A 797 1.23 -9.83 -15.93
N THR A 798 1.45 -10.82 -16.78
CA THR A 798 0.40 -11.47 -17.55
C THR A 798 -0.06 -12.76 -16.88
N THR A 799 -1.25 -13.26 -17.21
CA THR A 799 -1.71 -14.59 -16.76
C THR A 799 -0.75 -15.70 -17.18
N GLY A 800 -0.07 -15.54 -18.32
CA GLY A 800 0.97 -16.46 -18.79
C GLY A 800 2.17 -16.54 -17.83
N ASP A 801 2.55 -15.43 -17.20
CA ASP A 801 3.65 -15.40 -16.23
C ASP A 801 3.31 -16.15 -14.94
N PHE A 802 2.05 -16.05 -14.49
CA PHE A 802 1.53 -16.82 -13.36
C PHE A 802 1.51 -18.32 -13.65
N ILE A 803 1.03 -18.73 -14.82
CA ILE A 803 1.00 -20.16 -15.16
C ILE A 803 2.43 -20.70 -15.31
N LYS A 804 3.30 -19.98 -16.01
CA LYS A 804 4.68 -20.44 -16.30
C LYS A 804 5.54 -20.58 -15.05
N ASN A 805 5.36 -19.71 -14.06
CA ASN A 805 6.23 -19.67 -12.87
C ASN A 805 5.50 -20.08 -11.58
N GLY A 806 4.23 -19.70 -11.45
CA GLY A 806 3.39 -20.01 -10.30
C GLY A 806 3.08 -21.50 -10.20
N VAL A 807 2.72 -22.19 -11.30
CA VAL A 807 2.41 -23.64 -11.24
C VAL A 807 3.65 -24.45 -10.82
N PRO A 808 4.85 -24.26 -11.41
CA PRO A 808 6.05 -24.91 -10.92
C PRO A 808 6.38 -24.57 -9.45
N ALA A 809 6.23 -23.30 -9.05
CA ALA A 809 6.45 -22.88 -7.66
C ALA A 809 5.49 -23.58 -6.69
N SER A 810 4.23 -23.74 -7.08
CA SER A 810 3.23 -24.48 -6.31
C SER A 810 3.61 -25.94 -6.14
N ILE A 811 3.98 -26.63 -7.23
CA ILE A 811 4.42 -28.03 -7.17
C ILE A 811 5.63 -28.17 -6.25
N ILE A 812 6.64 -27.30 -6.39
CA ILE A 812 7.82 -27.30 -5.52
C ILE A 812 7.42 -27.14 -4.05
N ALA A 813 6.59 -26.13 -3.74
CA ALA A 813 6.16 -25.89 -2.38
C ALA A 813 5.35 -27.07 -1.79
N THR A 814 4.43 -27.64 -2.57
CA THR A 814 3.66 -28.83 -2.15
C THR A 814 4.57 -30.04 -1.93
N VAL A 815 5.59 -30.25 -2.76
CA VAL A 815 6.58 -31.32 -2.58
C VAL A 815 7.38 -31.09 -1.30
N VAL A 816 7.82 -29.85 -1.01
CA VAL A 816 8.52 -29.53 0.24
C VAL A 816 7.63 -29.76 1.45
N VAL A 817 6.37 -29.33 1.41
CA VAL A 817 5.40 -29.55 2.49
C VAL A 817 5.15 -31.04 2.71
N SER A 818 4.94 -31.81 1.65
CA SER A 818 4.66 -33.26 1.74
C SER A 818 5.90 -34.10 2.08
N THR A 819 7.11 -33.59 1.94
CA THR A 819 8.37 -34.28 2.28
C THR A 819 8.97 -33.77 3.58
N VAL A 820 9.49 -32.55 3.59
CA VAL A 820 10.13 -31.92 4.75
C VAL A 820 9.11 -31.71 5.86
N GLY A 821 7.92 -31.22 5.54
CA GLY A 821 6.85 -31.07 6.53
C GLY A 821 6.43 -32.40 7.13
N TYR A 822 6.28 -33.44 6.30
CA TYR A 822 6.00 -34.80 6.77
C TYR A 822 7.09 -35.35 7.70
N LEU A 823 8.36 -35.22 7.32
CA LEU A 823 9.49 -35.74 8.10
C LEU A 823 9.63 -35.01 9.43
N LEU A 824 9.56 -33.67 9.42
CA LEU A 824 9.69 -32.85 10.62
C LEU A 824 8.50 -33.07 11.56
N MET A 825 7.28 -33.12 11.04
CA MET A 825 6.10 -33.38 11.86
C MET A 825 6.18 -34.76 12.51
N ARG A 826 6.64 -35.78 11.79
CA ARG A 826 6.88 -37.11 12.36
C ARG A 826 8.00 -37.12 13.42
N ALA A 827 9.00 -36.25 13.27
CA ALA A 827 10.10 -36.12 14.23
C ALA A 827 9.68 -35.38 15.50
N THR A 828 8.74 -34.43 15.41
CA THR A 828 8.16 -33.73 16.56
C THR A 828 7.15 -34.57 17.36
N GLY A 829 6.89 -35.80 16.91
CA GLY A 829 5.97 -36.77 17.53
C GLY A 829 4.54 -36.57 17.07
#